data_AF-A0A9J2QB47-F1
#
_entry.id   AF-A0A9J2QB47-F1
#
_cell.length_a   1.000
_cell.length_b   1.000
_cell.length_c   1.000
_cell.angle_alpha   90.00
_cell.angle_beta   90.00
_cell.angle_gamma   90.00
#
_symmetry.space_group_name_H-M   'P 1'
#
loop_
_entity.id
_entity.type
_entity.pdbx_description
1 polymer ?
#
loop_
_entity_poly.entity_id
_entity_poly.type
_entity_poly.pdbx_seq_one_letter_code
_entity_poly.pdbx_strand_id
1 'polypeptide(L)'
;MDSDCLLCWSLPWMIGGGCPSTAFLLKPVPTHEHATARVSTPNISEYKKEDVGAIGSDDLESTSSTRTLSALKELPAWRSDVWLRDVCLVCQTKHSTAEDKTEHSFSNSHIKRVTLYDFFSKESRSLKPSNRRSVLLERYKKSRTLAAGLECIHEFVMPFCSSPWWACSICYKADADLDAVDDHIHSILHIKTYVEEFHPGRVVDESVDRFTMLARLYAMRVEVLEEQGKLESPEVLDVEGVTREWALQKLAIVADSSSCRFKIDGLFGGHEALHCKVCHSNIASVEQTRERCWETHVASSYHQRVQLLASVIAQFESHPIDNPFGDRPQTSKWEQNALGVYLGPMAGLHHLVYFGTFPYCDLCYTVLDEDGVMEHFCSENHLIKFLSFHRPGAMYVAVYLPDDARRTQMLSIFDSIGSDDLGGHPRKIEAPYIPEVIGANSNPNVLNAPTLMPQLLPIGSDGFCLWCPVCWRTLKVSSKENERIAFWTEHCTKSKKHFQTAVRRALFNFEEENFVDMVTTLQLPTIKEEAVWKTAELDGTEVEVQQQTDVGLDFLVDDLHAEEVVCIACAAMFPRSDISQVALHVRSMDHLMQYLHTTDREMLNLVMSQKSSQAEHDLLMDYLRRSVTSPGTIRVYNADLAITIARWGSVPYRKIELSTVEANIRPIYAVLSEVIDRVADDKVEHITVPVKDALQLCSLRIHSINEKSILLWCMGCERAFSVMEGAVVEGAWDGHLLGASHARRVASLAKNKLDPNGFINEKPKLTATLVDQMEMKKVLELLQANRLKNAMKVVWRWNESDKLFEYIYAVVGLSDMVERRSINVGVTHIPDIYCTLCAEVLPHSQEWLDSHIRSLSHIVNYVVAEISYGGYRTIGGTAA
;
A
#
# COMPACT_ATOMS: atom_id res chain seq x y z
N MET A 1 27.84 24.89 -10.87
CA MET A 1 27.90 25.59 -9.58
C MET A 1 26.71 25.10 -8.83
N ASP A 2 27.02 24.37 -7.77
CA ASP A 2 26.36 23.10 -7.54
C ASP A 2 25.49 23.17 -6.29
N SER A 3 24.39 22.44 -6.31
CA SER A 3 23.60 22.13 -5.12
C SER A 3 22.80 20.86 -5.39
N ASP A 4 23.44 19.72 -5.15
CA ASP A 4 22.79 18.42 -5.16
C ASP A 4 21.67 18.37 -4.10
N CYS A 5 20.50 17.83 -4.47
CA CYS A 5 19.46 17.49 -3.52
C CYS A 5 19.21 15.98 -3.58
N LEU A 6 19.68 15.29 -2.54
CA LEU A 6 19.49 13.84 -2.33
C LEU A 6 18.09 13.54 -1.77
N LEU A 7 17.71 12.26 -1.83
CA LEU A 7 16.52 11.61 -1.23
C LEU A 7 15.23 11.59 -2.09
N CYS A 8 15.20 10.69 -3.08
CA CYS A 8 13.99 9.95 -3.47
C CYS A 8 14.34 8.45 -3.58
N TRP A 9 13.91 7.63 -2.62
CA TRP A 9 14.02 6.16 -2.66
C TRP A 9 12.62 5.53 -2.66
N SER A 10 11.91 5.71 -3.77
CA SER A 10 10.67 4.99 -4.08
C SER A 10 10.95 4.06 -5.27
N LEU A 11 10.87 2.74 -5.08
CA LEU A 11 11.02 1.78 -6.19
C LEU A 11 9.88 1.96 -7.21
N PRO A 12 10.17 1.98 -8.53
CA PRO A 12 9.26 2.59 -9.49
C PRO A 12 8.21 1.61 -10.03
N TRP A 13 6.95 2.05 -10.02
CA TRP A 13 5.97 1.58 -11.00
C TRP A 13 6.10 2.44 -12.27
N MET A 14 6.81 1.89 -13.26
CA MET A 14 6.94 2.31 -14.67
C MET A 14 6.59 3.76 -15.06
N ILE A 15 7.61 4.60 -15.34
CA ILE A 15 7.71 5.54 -16.50
C ILE A 15 9.10 6.23 -16.49
N GLY A 16 9.68 6.47 -17.68
CA GLY A 16 10.89 7.30 -17.91
C GLY A 16 12.04 6.56 -18.64
N GLY A 17 12.79 7.14 -19.57
CA GLY A 17 12.67 8.47 -20.18
C GLY A 17 13.98 8.99 -20.85
N GLY A 18 14.23 8.64 -22.13
CA GLY A 18 15.33 9.19 -22.97
C GLY A 18 16.76 8.73 -22.62
N CYS A 19 17.80 8.90 -23.46
CA CYS A 19 17.92 9.23 -24.89
C CYS A 19 19.32 8.72 -25.39
N PRO A 20 19.59 8.47 -26.69
CA PRO A 20 20.65 7.53 -27.11
C PRO A 20 21.92 8.15 -27.73
N SER A 21 22.98 7.35 -27.87
CA SER A 21 24.14 7.67 -28.73
C SER A 21 24.74 6.44 -29.45
N THR A 22 24.24 6.18 -30.67
CA THR A 22 24.98 5.82 -31.90
C THR A 22 26.22 4.87 -31.91
N ALA A 23 26.13 3.87 -32.81
CA ALA A 23 27.17 3.36 -33.75
C ALA A 23 28.01 2.09 -33.39
N PHE A 24 28.42 1.20 -34.32
CA PHE A 24 28.10 1.04 -35.78
C PHE A 24 28.38 -0.39 -36.34
N LEU A 25 27.84 -0.67 -37.55
CA LEU A 25 28.26 -1.61 -38.62
C LEU A 25 29.19 -2.83 -38.32
N LEU A 26 28.72 -4.06 -38.61
CA LEU A 26 29.12 -4.89 -39.80
C LEU A 26 28.49 -6.32 -39.83
N LYS A 27 28.15 -6.79 -41.04
CA LYS A 27 27.83 -8.19 -41.44
C LYS A 27 29.15 -8.93 -41.82
N PRO A 28 29.29 -10.29 -41.85
CA PRO A 28 28.35 -11.21 -42.54
C PRO A 28 28.20 -12.71 -42.09
N VAL A 29 27.09 -13.30 -42.59
CA VAL A 29 26.81 -14.66 -43.14
C VAL A 29 28.07 -15.42 -43.68
N PRO A 30 28.22 -16.79 -43.69
CA PRO A 30 27.21 -17.83 -44.03
C PRO A 30 27.19 -19.27 -43.38
N THR A 31 26.04 -19.95 -43.59
CA THR A 31 25.72 -21.37 -43.97
C THR A 31 26.08 -22.65 -43.17
N HIS A 32 25.26 -23.69 -43.48
CA HIS A 32 25.34 -25.15 -43.26
C HIS A 32 24.91 -25.72 -41.89
N GLU A 33 24.40 -26.96 -41.78
CA GLU A 33 23.48 -27.78 -42.62
C GLU A 33 23.25 -29.14 -41.91
N HIS A 34 22.05 -29.73 -42.01
CA HIS A 34 21.74 -31.13 -41.62
C HIS A 34 21.97 -31.52 -40.13
N ALA A 35 21.40 -32.61 -39.57
CA ALA A 35 20.60 -33.70 -40.15
C ALA A 35 19.45 -34.15 -39.24
N THR A 36 18.50 -34.87 -39.83
CA THR A 36 17.32 -35.50 -39.20
C THR A 36 17.62 -36.77 -38.40
N ALA A 37 16.82 -37.08 -37.38
CA ALA A 37 16.61 -38.46 -36.91
C ALA A 37 15.14 -38.70 -36.48
N ARG A 38 14.52 -39.80 -36.95
CA ARG A 38 13.20 -40.33 -36.54
C ARG A 38 13.38 -41.68 -35.86
N VAL A 39 12.76 -41.91 -34.70
CA VAL A 39 12.46 -43.23 -34.09
C VAL A 39 11.22 -43.00 -33.18
N SER A 40 9.99 -43.19 -33.66
CA SER A 40 9.17 -44.42 -33.76
C SER A 40 8.31 -44.75 -32.51
N THR A 41 7.00 -44.79 -32.71
CA THR A 41 5.95 -45.25 -31.77
C THR A 41 5.86 -46.77 -31.65
N PRO A 42 5.26 -47.29 -30.57
CA PRO A 42 4.34 -48.43 -30.64
C PRO A 42 2.88 -48.02 -30.34
N ASN A 43 1.95 -48.91 -30.69
CA ASN A 43 0.49 -48.71 -30.73
C ASN A 43 -0.22 -49.84 -29.94
N ILE A 44 -1.56 -49.99 -30.08
CA ILE A 44 -2.45 -51.07 -29.53
C ILE A 44 -3.03 -50.70 -28.15
N SER A 45 -4.27 -50.17 -28.00
CA SER A 45 -5.63 -50.75 -28.15
C SER A 45 -6.03 -51.71 -27.00
N GLU A 46 -7.26 -51.71 -26.45
CA GLU A 46 -8.55 -52.02 -27.10
C GLU A 46 -9.82 -51.68 -26.24
N TYR A 47 -10.96 -51.41 -26.93
CA TYR A 47 -12.39 -51.68 -26.59
C TYR A 47 -13.00 -51.25 -25.21
N LYS A 48 -14.32 -50.96 -25.06
CA LYS A 48 -15.51 -51.36 -25.85
C LYS A 48 -16.71 -50.39 -25.71
N LYS A 49 -17.57 -50.34 -26.73
CA LYS A 49 -18.93 -49.75 -26.71
C LYS A 49 -19.97 -50.73 -26.13
N GLU A 50 -21.11 -50.21 -25.68
CA GLU A 50 -22.45 -50.76 -26.00
C GLU A 50 -23.42 -49.63 -26.40
N ASP A 51 -24.38 -49.94 -27.28
CA ASP A 51 -25.35 -49.02 -27.92
C ASP A 51 -26.79 -49.31 -27.40
N VAL A 52 -27.78 -48.58 -27.96
CA VAL A 52 -29.27 -48.79 -28.02
C VAL A 52 -30.02 -47.56 -27.48
N GLY A 53 -30.97 -46.95 -28.20
CA GLY A 53 -31.47 -47.19 -29.56
C GLY A 53 -32.56 -46.17 -29.93
N ALA A 54 -32.80 -45.95 -31.22
CA ALA A 54 -33.64 -44.85 -31.72
C ALA A 54 -35.00 -45.29 -32.32
N ILE A 55 -36.02 -44.46 -32.13
CA ILE A 55 -37.27 -44.31 -32.91
C ILE A 55 -37.68 -42.83 -32.71
N GLY A 56 -38.16 -42.04 -33.67
CA GLY A 56 -38.43 -42.18 -35.10
C GLY A 56 -39.10 -40.87 -35.56
N SER A 57 -38.87 -40.41 -36.79
CA SER A 57 -39.41 -39.13 -37.30
C SER A 57 -40.87 -39.25 -37.75
N ASP A 58 -41.60 -38.13 -37.82
CA ASP A 58 -42.03 -37.53 -39.10
C ASP A 58 -42.89 -36.25 -38.94
N ASP A 59 -42.85 -35.42 -40.00
CA ASP A 59 -43.83 -34.41 -40.47
C ASP A 59 -44.09 -33.05 -39.77
N LEU A 60 -43.79 -32.00 -40.57
CA LEU A 60 -44.61 -30.82 -40.95
C LEU A 60 -45.31 -30.00 -39.82
N GLU A 61 -45.23 -28.66 -39.75
CA GLU A 61 -45.36 -27.70 -40.85
C GLU A 61 -45.05 -26.27 -40.36
N SER A 62 -44.58 -25.39 -41.25
CA SER A 62 -44.40 -23.95 -40.94
C SER A 62 -45.68 -23.16 -41.19
N THR A 63 -46.26 -22.52 -40.16
CA THR A 63 -47.24 -21.43 -40.38
C THR A 63 -47.03 -20.24 -39.44
N SER A 64 -46.75 -19.09 -40.05
CA SER A 64 -46.96 -17.79 -39.43
C SER A 64 -48.46 -17.59 -39.16
N SER A 65 -48.85 -17.27 -37.93
CA SER A 65 -50.20 -16.77 -37.65
C SER A 65 -50.18 -15.56 -36.74
N THR A 66 -50.52 -14.42 -37.35
CA THR A 66 -50.81 -13.13 -36.73
C THR A 66 -51.88 -13.32 -35.65
N ARG A 67 -51.51 -13.24 -34.36
CA ARG A 67 -52.51 -13.22 -33.28
C ARG A 67 -53.09 -11.82 -33.11
N THR A 68 -54.30 -11.65 -33.63
CA THR A 68 -55.10 -10.43 -33.53
C THR A 68 -55.35 -10.04 -32.07
N LEU A 69 -55.28 -8.74 -31.77
CA LEU A 69 -55.73 -8.19 -30.50
C LEU A 69 -57.25 -8.38 -30.34
N SER A 70 -57.69 -8.95 -29.21
CA SER A 70 -58.86 -8.47 -28.45
C SER A 70 -59.08 -9.32 -27.18
N ALA A 71 -58.16 -9.23 -26.22
CA ALA A 71 -58.46 -9.55 -24.84
C ALA A 71 -58.13 -8.30 -24.01
N LEU A 72 -59.16 -7.68 -23.43
CA LEU A 72 -58.99 -6.69 -22.38
C LEU A 72 -58.38 -7.41 -21.17
N LYS A 73 -57.05 -7.48 -21.12
CA LYS A 73 -56.35 -7.69 -19.86
C LYS A 73 -56.75 -6.50 -18.99
N GLU A 74 -57.40 -6.78 -17.87
CA GLU A 74 -57.52 -5.81 -16.79
C GLU A 74 -56.10 -5.32 -16.47
N LEU A 75 -55.87 -4.01 -16.58
CA LEU A 75 -54.58 -3.42 -16.25
C LEU A 75 -54.28 -3.78 -14.79
N PRO A 76 -53.09 -4.34 -14.48
CA PRO A 76 -52.78 -4.71 -13.11
C PRO A 76 -52.88 -3.48 -12.21
N ALA A 77 -53.52 -3.62 -11.05
CA ALA A 77 -53.61 -2.53 -10.08
C ALA A 77 -52.22 -2.14 -9.62
N TRP A 78 -51.67 -1.05 -10.17
CA TRP A 78 -50.32 -0.60 -9.87
C TRP A 78 -50.21 -0.21 -8.39
N ARG A 79 -49.23 -0.81 -7.71
CA ARG A 79 -48.91 -0.57 -6.31
C ARG A 79 -48.68 0.91 -6.04
N SER A 80 -49.52 1.53 -5.20
CA SER A 80 -49.43 2.97 -4.86
C SER A 80 -48.20 3.34 -4.05
N ASP A 81 -47.51 2.36 -3.45
CA ASP A 81 -46.23 2.52 -2.78
C ASP A 81 -45.03 2.41 -3.73
N VAL A 82 -45.23 1.93 -4.96
CA VAL A 82 -44.20 1.86 -6.02
C VAL A 82 -44.42 2.93 -7.10
N TRP A 83 -45.67 3.34 -7.34
CA TRP A 83 -46.06 4.23 -8.43
C TRP A 83 -46.73 5.52 -7.95
N LEU A 84 -46.14 6.67 -8.29
CA LEU A 84 -46.74 7.99 -8.12
C LEU A 84 -47.10 8.57 -9.49
N ARG A 85 -48.40 8.48 -9.85
CA ARG A 85 -48.91 8.83 -11.19
C ARG A 85 -48.14 8.10 -12.30
N ASP A 86 -47.25 8.81 -12.98
CA ASP A 86 -46.47 8.36 -14.14
C ASP A 86 -45.01 8.08 -13.79
N VAL A 87 -44.64 8.13 -12.50
CA VAL A 87 -43.28 7.88 -12.03
C VAL A 87 -43.24 6.61 -11.19
N CYS A 88 -42.31 5.72 -11.51
CA CYS A 88 -41.94 4.59 -10.66
C CYS A 88 -40.95 5.10 -9.60
N LEU A 89 -41.35 5.12 -8.33
CA LEU A 89 -40.55 5.62 -7.22
C LEU A 89 -39.30 4.76 -6.98
N VAL A 90 -39.43 3.43 -7.13
CA VAL A 90 -38.35 2.44 -6.93
C VAL A 90 -37.31 2.47 -8.06
N CYS A 91 -37.73 2.79 -9.29
CA CYS A 91 -36.80 2.88 -10.43
C CYS A 91 -36.38 4.32 -10.75
N GLN A 92 -37.04 5.33 -10.17
CA GLN A 92 -36.85 6.76 -10.45
C GLN A 92 -36.98 7.09 -11.95
N THR A 93 -37.94 6.45 -12.62
CA THR A 93 -38.19 6.58 -14.07
C THR A 93 -39.63 6.98 -14.35
N LYS A 94 -39.81 7.80 -15.39
CA LYS A 94 -41.12 8.30 -15.84
C LYS A 94 -41.62 7.50 -17.05
N HIS A 95 -42.85 7.03 -16.97
CA HIS A 95 -43.52 6.16 -17.94
C HIS A 95 -44.85 6.79 -18.32
N SER A 96 -44.92 7.36 -19.53
CA SER A 96 -46.00 8.28 -19.92
C SER A 96 -47.27 7.56 -20.39
N THR A 97 -47.18 6.28 -20.77
CA THR A 97 -48.33 5.46 -21.15
C THR A 97 -48.58 4.31 -20.18
N ALA A 98 -49.81 3.78 -20.18
CA ALA A 98 -50.16 2.58 -19.41
C ALA A 98 -49.44 1.32 -19.92
N GLU A 99 -49.05 1.30 -21.20
CA GLU A 99 -48.30 0.21 -21.83
C GLU A 99 -46.85 0.22 -21.35
N ASP A 100 -46.17 1.39 -21.40
CA ASP A 100 -44.80 1.57 -20.86
C ASP A 100 -44.73 1.13 -19.39
N LYS A 101 -45.70 1.53 -18.56
CA LYS A 101 -45.78 1.13 -17.15
C LYS A 101 -45.88 -0.37 -16.98
N THR A 102 -46.67 -1.02 -17.83
CA THR A 102 -46.90 -2.46 -17.79
C THR A 102 -45.64 -3.21 -18.21
N GLU A 103 -45.00 -2.80 -19.31
CA GLU A 103 -43.71 -3.34 -19.77
C GLU A 103 -42.61 -3.14 -18.72
N HIS A 104 -42.47 -1.92 -18.19
CA HIS A 104 -41.52 -1.62 -17.12
C HIS A 104 -41.77 -2.48 -15.87
N SER A 105 -43.02 -2.66 -15.45
CA SER A 105 -43.39 -3.49 -14.29
C SER A 105 -42.99 -4.96 -14.46
N PHE A 106 -42.94 -5.47 -15.69
CA PHE A 106 -42.49 -6.83 -16.01
C PHE A 106 -41.00 -6.91 -16.38
N SER A 107 -40.27 -5.79 -16.41
CA SER A 107 -38.84 -5.81 -16.69
C SER A 107 -38.05 -6.44 -15.53
N ASN A 108 -37.05 -7.27 -15.87
CA ASN A 108 -36.19 -7.91 -14.86
C ASN A 108 -35.47 -6.90 -13.95
N SER A 109 -35.20 -5.68 -14.43
CA SER A 109 -34.59 -4.62 -13.62
C SER A 109 -35.57 -4.11 -12.54
N HIS A 110 -36.82 -3.80 -12.94
CA HIS A 110 -37.87 -3.38 -12.01
C HIS A 110 -38.17 -4.44 -10.95
N ILE A 111 -38.37 -5.70 -11.37
CA ILE A 111 -38.70 -6.80 -10.46
C ILE A 111 -37.63 -6.97 -9.38
N LYS A 112 -36.34 -6.90 -9.74
CA LYS A 112 -35.23 -6.96 -8.77
C LYS A 112 -35.27 -5.78 -7.79
N ARG A 113 -35.41 -4.54 -8.29
CA ARG A 113 -35.48 -3.35 -7.42
C ARG A 113 -36.67 -3.38 -6.47
N VAL A 114 -37.85 -3.78 -6.94
CA VAL A 114 -39.05 -3.94 -6.09
C VAL A 114 -38.86 -5.03 -5.04
N THR A 115 -38.15 -6.12 -5.37
CA THR A 115 -37.81 -7.17 -4.41
C THR A 115 -36.91 -6.63 -3.29
N LEU A 116 -35.88 -5.85 -3.63
CA LEU A 116 -35.00 -5.19 -2.66
C LEU A 116 -35.73 -4.09 -1.85
N TYR A 117 -36.59 -3.30 -2.48
CA TYR A 117 -37.46 -2.34 -1.79
C TYR A 117 -38.37 -3.03 -0.76
N ASP A 118 -38.99 -4.15 -1.14
CA ASP A 118 -39.81 -4.95 -0.23
C ASP A 118 -38.98 -5.55 0.92
N PHE A 119 -37.77 -6.05 0.65
CA PHE A 119 -36.84 -6.52 1.67
C PHE A 119 -36.47 -5.39 2.66
N PHE A 120 -36.06 -4.22 2.17
CA PHE A 120 -35.75 -3.07 3.04
C PHE A 120 -36.97 -2.60 3.84
N SER A 121 -38.14 -2.55 3.22
CA SER A 121 -39.38 -2.08 3.86
C SER A 121 -39.93 -3.03 4.93
N LYS A 122 -39.73 -4.35 4.78
CA LYS A 122 -40.43 -5.39 5.58
C LYS A 122 -39.52 -6.27 6.42
N GLU A 123 -38.30 -6.55 5.96
CA GLU A 123 -37.47 -7.64 6.50
C GLU A 123 -36.14 -7.15 7.09
N SER A 124 -35.51 -6.11 6.51
CA SER A 124 -34.20 -5.58 6.95
C SER A 124 -34.16 -5.24 8.44
N ARG A 125 -35.22 -4.62 8.98
CA ARG A 125 -35.38 -4.21 10.38
C ARG A 125 -35.36 -5.36 11.38
N SER A 126 -35.41 -6.61 10.92
CA SER A 126 -35.29 -7.80 11.78
C SER A 126 -33.86 -8.32 11.89
N LEU A 127 -32.94 -7.87 11.03
CA LEU A 127 -31.52 -8.19 11.09
C LEU A 127 -30.86 -7.40 12.23
N LYS A 128 -29.75 -7.95 12.76
CA LYS A 128 -29.00 -7.31 13.84
C LYS A 128 -27.83 -6.54 13.24
N PRO A 129 -27.62 -5.28 13.63
CA PRO A 129 -26.36 -4.58 13.41
C PRO A 129 -25.19 -5.38 14.00
N SER A 130 -24.12 -5.49 13.23
CA SER A 130 -22.87 -6.10 13.66
C SER A 130 -21.95 -5.07 14.29
N ASN A 131 -21.14 -5.50 15.26
CA ASN A 131 -20.02 -4.70 15.77
C ASN A 131 -18.73 -4.89 14.94
N ARG A 132 -18.78 -5.66 13.84
CA ARG A 132 -17.65 -5.83 12.92
C ARG A 132 -17.36 -4.53 12.18
N ARG A 133 -16.09 -4.31 11.80
CA ARG A 133 -15.71 -3.23 10.90
C ARG A 133 -16.28 -3.50 9.50
N SER A 134 -16.75 -2.46 8.84
CA SER A 134 -17.17 -2.49 7.43
C SER A 134 -15.97 -2.76 6.52
N VAL A 135 -16.11 -3.67 5.56
CA VAL A 135 -15.06 -3.98 4.58
C VAL A 135 -14.98 -2.88 3.51
N LEU A 136 -16.12 -2.29 3.12
CA LEU A 136 -16.16 -1.20 2.14
C LEU A 136 -15.56 0.09 2.69
N LEU A 137 -15.87 0.47 3.93
CA LEU A 137 -15.29 1.66 4.56
C LEU A 137 -13.77 1.55 4.62
N GLU A 138 -13.23 0.39 5.00
CA GLU A 138 -11.78 0.16 5.01
C GLU A 138 -11.18 0.16 3.59
N ARG A 139 -11.91 -0.34 2.57
CA ARG A 139 -11.52 -0.24 1.15
C ARG A 139 -11.41 1.23 0.70
N TYR A 140 -12.44 2.06 0.93
CA TYR A 140 -12.44 3.48 0.55
C TYR A 140 -11.45 4.33 1.36
N LYS A 141 -11.26 4.04 2.65
CA LYS A 141 -10.22 4.68 3.48
C LYS A 141 -8.81 4.41 2.95
N LYS A 142 -8.47 3.13 2.73
CA LYS A 142 -7.12 2.72 2.28
C LYS A 142 -6.75 3.33 0.92
N SER A 143 -7.71 3.39 0.00
CA SER A 143 -7.53 3.93 -1.35
C SER A 143 -7.69 5.44 -1.45
N ARG A 144 -8.24 6.09 -0.40
CA ARG A 144 -8.63 7.52 -0.37
C ARG A 144 -9.66 7.89 -1.46
N THR A 145 -10.37 6.90 -2.00
CA THR A 145 -11.40 7.11 -3.03
C THR A 145 -12.62 7.79 -2.42
N LEU A 146 -13.02 8.94 -2.99
CA LEU A 146 -14.18 9.72 -2.58
C LEU A 146 -15.50 9.05 -3.02
N ALA A 147 -16.26 8.54 -2.05
CA ALA A 147 -17.55 7.88 -2.25
C ALA A 147 -18.63 8.52 -1.35
N ALA A 148 -19.70 9.05 -1.95
CA ALA A 148 -20.82 9.67 -1.23
C ALA A 148 -22.02 8.72 -1.16
N GLY A 149 -22.79 8.76 -0.06
CA GLY A 149 -23.86 7.80 0.16
C GLY A 149 -23.37 6.39 0.45
N LEU A 150 -22.18 6.24 1.04
CA LEU A 150 -21.68 4.95 1.51
C LEU A 150 -22.52 4.45 2.70
N GLU A 151 -23.02 5.36 3.53
CA GLU A 151 -24.00 5.13 4.58
C GLU A 151 -25.36 4.62 4.08
N CYS A 152 -25.64 4.73 2.78
CA CYS A 152 -26.82 4.15 2.13
C CYS A 152 -26.59 2.69 1.70
N ILE A 153 -25.36 2.17 1.85
CA ILE A 153 -25.03 0.77 1.60
C ILE A 153 -25.15 -0.02 2.91
N HIS A 154 -25.75 -1.21 2.81
CA HIS A 154 -25.78 -2.20 3.87
C HIS A 154 -24.87 -3.37 3.47
N GLU A 155 -23.91 -3.71 4.31
CA GLU A 155 -23.04 -4.89 4.17
C GLU A 155 -23.65 -6.08 4.88
N PHE A 156 -23.83 -7.20 4.18
CA PHE A 156 -24.38 -8.44 4.72
C PHE A 156 -23.27 -9.45 4.96
N VAL A 157 -23.03 -9.76 6.23
CA VAL A 157 -22.10 -10.81 6.65
C VAL A 157 -22.83 -12.15 6.56
N MET A 158 -22.43 -12.95 5.57
CA MET A 158 -23.05 -14.23 5.26
C MET A 158 -22.31 -15.40 5.93
N PRO A 159 -23.01 -16.49 6.31
CA PRO A 159 -22.39 -17.63 7.00
C PRO A 159 -21.65 -18.59 6.04
N PHE A 160 -21.70 -18.33 4.73
CA PHE A 160 -21.20 -19.23 3.67
C PHE A 160 -20.12 -18.61 2.78
N CYS A 161 -19.68 -17.37 3.04
CA CYS A 161 -18.56 -16.74 2.33
C CYS A 161 -17.76 -15.78 3.22
N SER A 162 -16.49 -15.58 2.87
CA SER A 162 -15.51 -14.68 3.48
C SER A 162 -15.86 -13.20 3.26
N SER A 163 -16.09 -12.83 2.00
CA SER A 163 -16.46 -11.48 1.58
C SER A 163 -17.94 -11.18 1.89
N PRO A 164 -18.27 -9.98 2.43
CA PRO A 164 -19.66 -9.57 2.60
C PRO A 164 -20.33 -9.33 1.24
N TRP A 165 -21.64 -9.49 1.21
CA TRP A 165 -22.46 -9.00 0.08
C TRP A 165 -22.96 -7.60 0.42
N TRP A 166 -23.49 -6.85 -0.55
CA TRP A 166 -23.97 -5.49 -0.28
C TRP A 166 -25.29 -5.18 -0.98
N ALA A 167 -26.06 -4.24 -0.43
CA ALA A 167 -27.22 -3.63 -1.09
C ALA A 167 -27.36 -2.15 -0.73
N CYS A 168 -27.77 -1.34 -1.70
CA CYS A 168 -28.08 0.07 -1.53
C CYS A 168 -29.56 0.28 -1.23
N SER A 169 -29.88 0.99 -0.14
CA SER A 169 -31.24 1.22 0.33
C SER A 169 -31.99 2.34 -0.40
N ILE A 170 -31.28 3.20 -1.14
CA ILE A 170 -31.88 4.30 -1.94
C ILE A 170 -32.02 3.93 -3.43
N CYS A 171 -31.07 3.16 -3.98
CA CYS A 171 -31.10 2.76 -5.39
C CYS A 171 -31.69 1.36 -5.64
N TYR A 172 -31.90 0.57 -4.58
CA TYR A 172 -32.40 -0.80 -4.64
C TYR A 172 -31.60 -1.71 -5.59
N LYS A 173 -30.26 -1.59 -5.55
CA LYS A 173 -29.30 -2.47 -6.23
C LYS A 173 -28.54 -3.27 -5.17
N ALA A 174 -28.24 -4.54 -5.45
CA ALA A 174 -27.42 -5.41 -4.60
C ALA A 174 -26.50 -6.27 -5.46
N ASP A 175 -25.36 -6.69 -4.91
CA ASP A 175 -24.47 -7.67 -5.51
C ASP A 175 -23.67 -8.46 -4.45
N ALA A 176 -23.06 -9.55 -4.89
CA ALA A 176 -22.12 -10.37 -4.13
C ALA A 176 -20.65 -9.96 -4.39
N ASP A 177 -20.43 -8.97 -5.26
CA ASP A 177 -19.11 -8.47 -5.62
C ASP A 177 -18.87 -7.05 -5.14
N LEU A 178 -17.78 -6.82 -4.40
CA LEU A 178 -17.41 -5.49 -3.92
C LEU A 178 -16.96 -4.59 -5.08
N ASP A 179 -16.40 -5.12 -6.17
CA ASP A 179 -16.00 -4.29 -7.31
C ASP A 179 -17.25 -3.68 -8.01
N ALA A 180 -18.41 -4.37 -7.94
CA ALA A 180 -19.69 -3.88 -8.45
C ALA A 180 -20.34 -2.78 -7.58
N VAL A 181 -19.82 -2.53 -6.37
CA VAL A 181 -20.21 -1.38 -5.53
C VAL A 181 -19.54 -0.10 -6.02
N ASP A 182 -18.33 -0.16 -6.55
CA ASP A 182 -17.64 1.00 -7.14
C ASP A 182 -18.39 1.48 -8.38
N ASP A 183 -18.78 0.54 -9.25
CA ASP A 183 -19.68 0.79 -10.39
C ASP A 183 -21.00 1.44 -9.97
N HIS A 184 -21.47 1.14 -8.76
CA HIS A 184 -22.72 1.64 -8.26
C HIS A 184 -22.60 3.03 -7.64
N ILE A 185 -21.69 3.22 -6.68
CA ILE A 185 -21.55 4.44 -5.89
C ILE A 185 -21.00 5.61 -6.72
N HIS A 186 -20.28 5.31 -7.80
CA HIS A 186 -19.81 6.28 -8.78
C HIS A 186 -20.77 6.48 -9.97
N SER A 187 -21.95 5.85 -9.95
CA SER A 187 -22.97 6.06 -10.97
C SER A 187 -23.70 7.41 -10.81
N ILE A 188 -24.00 8.04 -11.94
CA ILE A 188 -24.86 9.24 -12.04
C ILE A 188 -26.16 9.04 -11.24
N LEU A 189 -26.77 7.86 -11.34
CA LEU A 189 -28.01 7.55 -10.64
C LEU A 189 -27.82 7.62 -9.12
N HIS A 190 -26.83 6.92 -8.57
CA HIS A 190 -26.60 6.92 -7.12
C HIS A 190 -26.27 8.31 -6.58
N ILE A 191 -25.34 9.02 -7.21
CA ILE A 191 -24.93 10.37 -6.77
C ILE A 191 -26.13 11.33 -6.85
N LYS A 192 -26.94 11.26 -7.91
CA LYS A 192 -28.16 12.07 -8.05
C LYS A 192 -29.16 11.76 -6.93
N THR A 193 -29.56 10.50 -6.77
CA THR A 193 -30.54 10.09 -5.75
C THR A 193 -30.09 10.53 -4.35
N TYR A 194 -28.81 10.33 -4.03
CA TYR A 194 -28.24 10.72 -2.76
C TYR A 194 -28.30 12.24 -2.51
N VAL A 195 -27.92 13.05 -3.51
CA VAL A 195 -28.02 14.52 -3.40
C VAL A 195 -29.47 14.98 -3.27
N GLU A 196 -30.41 14.38 -4.00
CA GLU A 196 -31.84 14.74 -3.95
C GLU A 196 -32.50 14.36 -2.62
N GLU A 197 -32.14 13.22 -2.02
CA GLU A 197 -32.72 12.76 -0.74
C GLU A 197 -32.09 13.42 0.49
N PHE A 198 -30.76 13.61 0.52
CA PHE A 198 -30.03 14.07 1.70
C PHE A 198 -29.58 15.54 1.64
N HIS A 199 -29.49 16.14 0.44
CA HIS A 199 -29.05 17.53 0.23
C HIS A 199 -30.08 18.36 -0.55
N PRO A 200 -31.35 18.46 -0.10
CA PRO A 200 -32.48 19.04 -0.87
C PRO A 200 -32.35 20.53 -1.24
N GLY A 201 -31.31 21.22 -0.76
CA GLY A 201 -30.95 22.56 -1.23
C GLY A 201 -30.16 22.59 -2.55
N ARG A 202 -29.63 21.44 -3.00
CA ARG A 202 -28.83 21.30 -4.22
C ARG A 202 -29.70 20.69 -5.33
N VAL A 203 -30.21 21.55 -6.22
CA VAL A 203 -31.11 21.13 -7.29
C VAL A 203 -30.33 20.56 -8.47
N VAL A 204 -30.62 19.31 -8.85
CA VAL A 204 -30.11 18.69 -10.07
C VAL A 204 -31.01 19.10 -11.25
N ASP A 205 -30.47 19.94 -12.12
CA ASP A 205 -31.14 20.41 -13.33
C ASP A 205 -31.12 19.30 -14.40
N GLU A 206 -32.24 18.60 -14.57
CA GLU A 206 -32.40 17.54 -15.58
C GLU A 206 -32.47 18.05 -17.03
N SER A 207 -32.48 19.38 -17.27
CA SER A 207 -32.61 19.94 -18.62
C SER A 207 -31.28 20.06 -19.38
N VAL A 208 -30.14 19.90 -18.68
CA VAL A 208 -28.82 19.85 -19.32
C VAL A 208 -28.52 18.48 -19.94
N ASP A 209 -27.55 18.44 -20.84
CA ASP A 209 -27.06 17.18 -21.39
C ASP A 209 -26.38 16.31 -20.31
N ARG A 210 -26.27 15.01 -20.62
CA ARG A 210 -25.78 13.99 -19.68
C ARG A 210 -24.32 14.20 -19.25
N PHE A 211 -23.49 14.87 -20.05
CA PHE A 211 -22.08 15.15 -19.75
C PHE A 211 -21.96 16.34 -18.80
N THR A 212 -22.73 17.41 -19.04
CA THR A 212 -22.86 18.54 -18.12
C THR A 212 -23.45 18.09 -16.78
N MET A 213 -24.47 17.22 -16.78
CA MET A 213 -25.04 16.64 -15.56
C MET A 213 -24.01 15.80 -14.78
N LEU A 214 -23.24 14.94 -15.45
CA LEU A 214 -22.16 14.16 -14.83
C LEU A 214 -21.14 15.06 -14.13
N ALA A 215 -20.65 16.11 -14.81
CA ALA A 215 -19.67 17.03 -14.26
C ALA A 215 -20.22 17.77 -13.02
N ARG A 216 -21.46 18.29 -13.09
CA ARG A 216 -22.13 18.94 -11.95
C ARG A 216 -22.28 18.01 -10.74
N LEU A 217 -22.73 16.76 -10.96
CA LEU A 217 -22.90 15.79 -9.89
C LEU A 217 -21.57 15.38 -9.24
N TYR A 218 -20.49 15.26 -10.02
CA TYR A 218 -19.16 14.98 -9.48
C TYR A 218 -18.57 16.15 -8.68
N ALA A 219 -18.80 17.40 -9.10
CA ALA A 219 -18.44 18.57 -8.31
C ALA A 219 -19.24 18.63 -6.99
N MET A 220 -20.57 18.48 -7.04
CA MET A 220 -21.43 18.42 -5.86
C MET A 220 -21.01 17.31 -4.88
N ARG A 221 -20.60 16.14 -5.39
CA ARG A 221 -20.09 15.02 -4.59
C ARG A 221 -18.86 15.41 -3.77
N VAL A 222 -17.91 16.14 -4.36
CA VAL A 222 -16.70 16.61 -3.67
C VAL A 222 -17.09 17.60 -2.57
N GLU A 223 -17.88 18.64 -2.92
CA GLU A 223 -18.39 19.62 -1.97
C GLU A 223 -19.14 18.99 -0.77
N VAL A 224 -19.94 17.94 -1.00
CA VAL A 224 -20.65 17.23 0.09
C VAL A 224 -19.68 16.49 1.01
N LEU A 225 -18.68 15.81 0.45
CA LEU A 225 -17.70 15.07 1.23
C LEU A 225 -16.76 16.00 2.02
N GLU A 226 -16.46 17.17 1.48
CA GLU A 226 -15.75 18.25 2.19
C GLU A 226 -16.57 18.81 3.35
N GLU A 227 -17.88 19.05 3.17
CA GLU A 227 -18.81 19.46 4.23
C GLU A 227 -18.93 18.40 5.35
N GLN A 228 -18.91 17.11 5.00
CA GLN A 228 -19.01 16.00 5.96
C GLN A 228 -17.70 15.78 6.75
N GLY A 229 -16.54 16.08 6.18
CA GLY A 229 -15.21 15.94 6.81
C GLY A 229 -14.77 14.50 7.14
N LYS A 230 -15.64 13.51 6.94
CA LYS A 230 -15.39 12.07 7.10
C LYS A 230 -16.26 11.27 6.12
N LEU A 231 -15.74 10.12 5.68
CA LEU A 231 -16.59 9.07 5.10
C LEU A 231 -17.49 8.50 6.21
N GLU A 232 -18.80 8.54 5.99
CA GLU A 232 -19.75 7.84 6.86
C GLU A 232 -19.73 6.33 6.57
N SER A 233 -19.99 5.52 7.60
CA SER A 233 -19.91 4.06 7.50
C SER A 233 -21.18 3.47 6.89
N PRO A 234 -21.08 2.43 6.03
CA PRO A 234 -22.22 1.58 5.72
C PRO A 234 -22.65 0.81 6.98
N GLU A 235 -23.90 0.37 7.02
CA GLU A 235 -24.42 -0.48 8.11
C GLU A 235 -24.01 -1.94 7.86
N VAL A 236 -23.32 -2.56 8.82
CA VAL A 236 -22.97 -3.99 8.74
C VAL A 236 -24.04 -4.82 9.45
N LEU A 237 -24.60 -5.81 8.77
CA LEU A 237 -25.69 -6.67 9.23
C LEU A 237 -25.24 -8.14 9.24
N ASP A 238 -25.27 -8.78 10.42
CA ASP A 238 -25.01 -10.23 10.53
C ASP A 238 -26.27 -11.03 10.11
N VAL A 239 -26.14 -11.90 9.11
CA VAL A 239 -27.26 -12.70 8.58
C VAL A 239 -27.10 -14.16 9.00
N GLU A 240 -27.48 -14.48 10.24
CA GLU A 240 -27.33 -15.82 10.82
C GLU A 240 -28.35 -16.84 10.25
N GLY A 241 -27.91 -18.09 10.05
CA GLY A 241 -28.80 -19.22 9.77
C GLY A 241 -29.43 -19.31 8.38
N VAL A 242 -29.01 -18.47 7.43
CA VAL A 242 -29.54 -18.45 6.05
C VAL A 242 -28.72 -19.32 5.08
N THR A 243 -29.35 -19.77 3.99
CA THR A 243 -28.66 -20.45 2.89
C THR A 243 -28.32 -19.47 1.76
N ARG A 244 -27.43 -19.87 0.84
CA ARG A 244 -27.05 -19.05 -0.32
C ARG A 244 -28.24 -18.78 -1.23
N GLU A 245 -29.12 -19.75 -1.43
CA GLU A 245 -30.32 -19.64 -2.27
C GLU A 245 -31.30 -18.62 -1.70
N TRP A 246 -31.49 -18.62 -0.37
CA TRP A 246 -32.30 -17.61 0.31
C TRP A 246 -31.74 -16.20 0.09
N ALA A 247 -30.42 -16.03 0.24
CA ALA A 247 -29.76 -14.75 0.07
C ALA A 247 -29.86 -14.23 -1.37
N LEU A 248 -29.61 -15.09 -2.37
CA LEU A 248 -29.79 -14.76 -3.79
C LEU A 248 -31.23 -14.32 -4.10
N GLN A 249 -32.23 -15.04 -3.57
CA GLN A 249 -33.64 -14.72 -3.79
C GLN A 249 -34.04 -13.39 -3.13
N LYS A 250 -33.62 -13.15 -1.88
CA LYS A 250 -34.03 -11.97 -1.09
C LYS A 250 -33.33 -10.69 -1.51
N LEU A 251 -32.06 -10.78 -1.87
CA LEU A 251 -31.28 -9.65 -2.40
C LEU A 251 -31.40 -9.51 -3.92
N ALA A 252 -32.20 -10.38 -4.57
CA ALA A 252 -32.45 -10.39 -6.02
C ALA A 252 -31.17 -10.48 -6.90
N ILE A 253 -30.13 -11.11 -6.36
CA ILE A 253 -28.83 -11.36 -7.01
C ILE A 253 -28.95 -12.60 -7.92
N VAL A 254 -28.37 -12.53 -9.12
CA VAL A 254 -28.41 -13.63 -10.09
C VAL A 254 -27.24 -14.58 -9.84
N ALA A 255 -27.48 -15.89 -9.83
CA ALA A 255 -26.44 -16.89 -9.54
C ALA A 255 -25.22 -16.83 -10.49
N ASP A 256 -25.43 -16.39 -11.74
CA ASP A 256 -24.39 -16.18 -12.76
C ASP A 256 -23.67 -14.82 -12.68
N SER A 257 -23.97 -13.93 -11.71
CA SER A 257 -23.26 -12.64 -11.60
C SER A 257 -21.77 -12.79 -11.27
N SER A 258 -21.31 -13.98 -10.89
CA SER A 258 -19.88 -14.33 -10.80
C SER A 258 -19.24 -14.50 -12.18
N SER A 259 -19.33 -13.49 -13.05
CA SER A 259 -18.41 -13.39 -14.19
C SER A 259 -17.00 -13.29 -13.61
N CYS A 260 -16.18 -14.34 -13.77
CA CYS A 260 -14.94 -14.49 -12.99
C CYS A 260 -14.10 -13.21 -13.00
N ARG A 261 -13.83 -12.64 -11.82
CA ARG A 261 -13.24 -11.30 -11.61
C ARG A 261 -11.91 -11.11 -12.35
N PHE A 262 -11.19 -12.21 -12.50
CA PHE A 262 -9.93 -12.32 -13.21
C PHE A 262 -9.94 -13.54 -14.12
N LYS A 263 -8.98 -13.59 -15.04
CA LYS A 263 -8.64 -14.80 -15.81
C LYS A 263 -7.40 -15.45 -15.18
N ILE A 264 -7.37 -16.77 -15.10
CA ILE A 264 -6.21 -17.52 -14.60
C ILE A 264 -5.47 -18.14 -15.80
N ASP A 265 -4.14 -18.08 -15.78
CA ASP A 265 -3.28 -18.80 -16.72
C ASP A 265 -2.06 -19.40 -15.97
N GLY A 266 -1.46 -20.45 -16.52
CA GLY A 266 -0.42 -21.21 -15.85
C GLY A 266 0.96 -20.56 -15.88
N LEU A 267 1.70 -20.64 -14.78
CA LEU A 267 3.12 -20.29 -14.69
C LEU A 267 3.99 -21.52 -14.31
N PHE A 268 5.30 -21.35 -14.39
CA PHE A 268 6.26 -22.42 -14.09
C PHE A 268 6.11 -22.94 -12.65
N GLY A 269 6.17 -24.26 -12.48
CA GLY A 269 6.26 -24.90 -11.16
C GLY A 269 4.98 -24.89 -10.34
N GLY A 270 3.81 -24.75 -10.96
CA GLY A 270 2.51 -24.77 -10.29
C GLY A 270 2.04 -23.41 -9.75
N HIS A 271 2.69 -22.33 -10.16
CA HIS A 271 2.21 -20.96 -9.90
C HIS A 271 1.20 -20.54 -10.99
N GLU A 272 0.49 -19.45 -10.74
CA GLU A 272 -0.58 -18.93 -11.58
C GLU A 272 -0.38 -17.43 -11.86
N ALA A 273 -0.86 -16.96 -13.01
CA ALA A 273 -1.02 -15.55 -13.32
C ALA A 273 -2.51 -15.20 -13.30
N LEU A 274 -2.92 -14.32 -12.38
CA LEU A 274 -4.26 -13.73 -12.33
C LEU A 274 -4.27 -12.44 -13.14
N HIS A 275 -5.04 -12.40 -14.21
CA HIS A 275 -5.24 -11.18 -15.00
C HIS A 275 -6.49 -10.44 -14.53
N CYS A 276 -6.30 -9.26 -13.96
CA CYS A 276 -7.40 -8.35 -13.62
C CYS A 276 -8.09 -7.84 -14.91
N LYS A 277 -9.38 -8.10 -15.07
CA LYS A 277 -10.14 -7.65 -16.26
C LYS A 277 -10.36 -6.15 -16.34
N VAL A 278 -10.22 -5.44 -15.22
CA VAL A 278 -10.43 -3.98 -15.10
C VAL A 278 -9.15 -3.23 -15.48
N CYS A 279 -8.06 -3.47 -14.75
CA CYS A 279 -6.82 -2.71 -14.89
C CYS A 279 -5.72 -3.40 -15.71
N HIS A 280 -6.02 -4.58 -16.25
CA HIS A 280 -5.18 -5.40 -17.12
C HIS A 280 -3.81 -5.81 -16.53
N SER A 281 -3.68 -5.78 -15.21
CA SER A 281 -2.49 -6.23 -14.48
C SER A 281 -2.46 -7.75 -14.33
N ASN A 282 -1.27 -8.34 -14.46
CA ASN A 282 -1.03 -9.77 -14.19
C ASN A 282 -0.38 -9.92 -12.81
N ILE A 283 -1.02 -10.70 -11.92
CA ILE A 283 -0.61 -10.89 -10.53
C ILE A 283 -0.15 -12.34 -10.36
N ALA A 284 1.03 -12.57 -9.76
CA ALA A 284 1.47 -13.92 -9.44
C ALA A 284 0.71 -14.48 -8.22
N SER A 285 0.17 -15.70 -8.32
CA SER A 285 -0.47 -16.40 -7.20
C SER A 285 -0.15 -17.89 -7.18
N VAL A 286 -0.63 -18.56 -6.12
CA VAL A 286 -0.93 -19.99 -6.08
C VAL A 286 -2.35 -20.17 -5.57
N GLU A 287 -2.96 -21.33 -5.79
CA GLU A 287 -4.33 -21.62 -5.38
C GLU A 287 -4.62 -21.27 -3.90
N GLN A 288 -3.70 -21.59 -2.99
CA GLN A 288 -3.87 -21.38 -1.55
C GLN A 288 -3.88 -19.90 -1.13
N THR A 289 -3.32 -19.00 -1.95
CA THR A 289 -3.20 -17.57 -1.61
C THR A 289 -3.94 -16.66 -2.58
N ARG A 290 -4.67 -17.25 -3.55
CA ARG A 290 -5.31 -16.57 -4.68
C ARG A 290 -6.25 -15.45 -4.24
N GLU A 291 -7.07 -15.71 -3.22
CA GLU A 291 -8.03 -14.76 -2.65
C GLU A 291 -7.32 -13.54 -2.06
N ARG A 292 -6.33 -13.75 -1.16
CA ARG A 292 -5.53 -12.67 -0.57
C ARG A 292 -4.73 -11.87 -1.61
N CYS A 293 -4.17 -12.52 -2.63
CA CYS A 293 -3.53 -11.83 -3.76
C CYS A 293 -4.52 -10.89 -4.48
N TRP A 294 -5.76 -11.35 -4.69
CA TRP A 294 -6.81 -10.57 -5.33
C TRP A 294 -7.29 -9.40 -4.45
N GLU A 295 -7.55 -9.64 -3.16
CA GLU A 295 -7.96 -8.62 -2.21
C GLU A 295 -6.92 -7.50 -2.07
N THR A 296 -5.63 -7.87 -1.98
CA THR A 296 -4.50 -6.94 -1.98
C THR A 296 -4.46 -6.11 -3.26
N HIS A 297 -4.72 -6.73 -4.41
CA HIS A 297 -4.73 -6.06 -5.70
C HIS A 297 -5.88 -5.06 -5.85
N VAL A 298 -7.13 -5.46 -5.55
CA VAL A 298 -8.30 -4.56 -5.72
C VAL A 298 -8.28 -3.39 -4.74
N ALA A 299 -7.62 -3.54 -3.58
CA ALA A 299 -7.40 -2.46 -2.62
C ALA A 299 -6.32 -1.45 -3.05
N SER A 300 -5.55 -1.71 -4.12
CA SER A 300 -4.50 -0.78 -4.59
C SER A 300 -5.08 0.50 -5.20
N SER A 301 -4.39 1.61 -4.96
CA SER A 301 -4.74 2.94 -5.51
C SER A 301 -4.91 2.93 -7.04
N TYR A 302 -4.02 2.22 -7.75
CA TYR A 302 -4.09 2.05 -9.20
C TYR A 302 -5.35 1.28 -9.66
N HIS A 303 -5.67 0.15 -9.03
CA HIS A 303 -6.90 -0.59 -9.37
C HIS A 303 -8.13 0.28 -9.17
N GLN A 304 -8.23 0.98 -8.04
CA GLN A 304 -9.36 1.83 -7.68
C GLN A 304 -9.56 2.99 -8.68
N ARG A 305 -8.49 3.67 -9.08
CA ARG A 305 -8.55 4.73 -10.12
C ARG A 305 -9.05 4.18 -11.46
N VAL A 306 -8.58 3.00 -11.84
CA VAL A 306 -8.95 2.39 -13.13
C VAL A 306 -10.36 1.81 -13.11
N GLN A 307 -10.80 1.26 -11.98
CA GLN A 307 -12.20 0.87 -11.76
C GLN A 307 -13.12 2.08 -11.90
N LEU A 308 -12.83 3.22 -11.25
CA LEU A 308 -13.59 4.47 -11.43
C LEU A 308 -13.71 4.87 -12.91
N LEU A 309 -12.64 4.80 -13.70
CA LEU A 309 -12.68 5.09 -15.13
C LEU A 309 -13.59 4.11 -15.89
N ALA A 310 -13.45 2.80 -15.65
CA ALA A 310 -14.29 1.78 -16.25
C ALA A 310 -15.78 2.00 -15.92
N SER A 311 -16.09 2.24 -14.65
CA SER A 311 -17.43 2.55 -14.14
C SER A 311 -18.03 3.80 -14.78
N VAL A 312 -17.25 4.85 -15.03
CA VAL A 312 -17.75 6.07 -15.70
C VAL A 312 -17.96 5.84 -17.20
N ILE A 313 -17.04 5.16 -17.88
CA ILE A 313 -17.17 4.85 -19.31
C ILE A 313 -18.40 3.94 -19.56
N ALA A 314 -18.61 2.92 -18.73
CA ALA A 314 -19.71 1.96 -18.84
C ALA A 314 -21.10 2.58 -18.66
N GLN A 315 -21.22 3.81 -18.14
CA GLN A 315 -22.49 4.52 -18.04
C GLN A 315 -22.95 5.11 -19.37
N PHE A 316 -22.07 5.29 -20.35
CA PHE A 316 -22.40 5.83 -21.65
C PHE A 316 -22.81 4.73 -22.64
N GLU A 317 -23.84 5.00 -23.42
CA GLU A 317 -24.20 4.12 -24.54
C GLU A 317 -23.17 4.28 -25.66
N SER A 318 -22.49 3.18 -25.98
CA SER A 318 -21.51 3.10 -27.06
C SER A 318 -22.03 2.20 -28.18
N HIS A 319 -21.98 2.66 -29.43
CA HIS A 319 -22.31 1.84 -30.61
C HIS A 319 -21.04 1.49 -31.40
N PRO A 320 -20.96 0.30 -32.05
CA PRO A 320 -19.83 -0.06 -32.89
C PRO A 320 -19.84 0.78 -34.18
N ILE A 321 -18.66 1.19 -34.64
CA ILE A 321 -18.47 1.90 -35.91
C ILE A 321 -17.58 1.08 -36.87
N ASP A 322 -17.68 1.38 -38.16
CA ASP A 322 -16.76 0.81 -39.15
C ASP A 322 -15.31 1.17 -38.80
N ASN A 323 -14.39 0.23 -39.05
CA ASN A 323 -12.97 0.45 -38.79
C ASN A 323 -12.44 1.58 -39.70
N PRO A 324 -12.06 2.76 -39.15
CA PRO A 324 -11.64 3.91 -39.96
C PRO A 324 -10.27 3.68 -40.64
N PHE A 325 -9.55 2.64 -40.23
CA PHE A 325 -8.24 2.28 -40.77
C PHE A 325 -8.30 1.21 -41.87
N GLY A 326 -9.47 0.58 -42.05
CA GLY A 326 -9.71 -0.49 -43.03
C GLY A 326 -8.90 -1.78 -42.78
N ASP A 327 -8.93 -2.69 -43.76
CA ASP A 327 -8.18 -3.96 -43.74
C ASP A 327 -6.69 -3.73 -44.04
N ARG A 328 -6.01 -2.92 -43.23
CA ARG A 328 -4.55 -2.78 -43.32
C ARG A 328 -3.88 -4.13 -43.04
N PRO A 329 -2.86 -4.53 -43.83
CA PRO A 329 -2.16 -5.78 -43.60
C PRO A 329 -1.48 -5.76 -42.22
N GLN A 330 -1.73 -6.78 -41.41
CA GLN A 330 -1.01 -6.98 -40.16
C GLN A 330 0.49 -7.10 -40.44
N THR A 331 1.27 -6.20 -39.85
CA THR A 331 2.73 -6.25 -39.81
C THR A 331 3.16 -7.45 -38.97
N SER A 332 3.61 -8.53 -39.62
CA SER A 332 4.13 -9.74 -38.94
C SER A 332 5.51 -9.55 -38.29
N LYS A 333 5.94 -8.30 -38.10
CA LYS A 333 7.27 -7.88 -37.64
C LYS A 333 7.16 -6.57 -36.88
N TRP A 334 8.16 -6.34 -36.03
CA TRP A 334 8.38 -5.06 -35.38
C TRP A 334 9.18 -4.13 -36.29
N GLU A 335 8.71 -2.90 -36.46
CA GLU A 335 9.38 -1.83 -37.19
C GLU A 335 9.59 -0.65 -36.24
N GLN A 336 10.77 -0.02 -36.28
CA GLN A 336 11.06 1.16 -35.47
C GLN A 336 10.82 2.43 -36.29
N ASN A 337 9.99 3.34 -35.79
CA ASN A 337 9.69 4.60 -36.47
C ASN A 337 10.79 5.66 -36.22
N ALA A 338 10.63 6.83 -36.85
CA ALA A 338 11.60 7.94 -36.76
C ALA A 338 11.75 8.53 -35.33
N LEU A 339 10.80 8.28 -34.44
CA LEU A 339 10.81 8.70 -33.03
C LEU A 339 11.43 7.63 -32.10
N GLY A 340 11.89 6.50 -32.66
CA GLY A 340 12.44 5.38 -31.90
C GLY A 340 11.39 4.46 -31.27
N VAL A 341 10.11 4.61 -31.64
CA VAL A 341 9.01 3.77 -31.16
C VAL A 341 8.95 2.46 -31.94
N TYR A 342 8.83 1.33 -31.24
CA TYR A 342 8.65 0.02 -31.85
C TYR A 342 7.16 -0.26 -32.10
N LEU A 343 6.82 -0.47 -33.37
CA LEU A 343 5.47 -0.74 -33.86
C LEU A 343 5.37 -2.18 -34.33
N GLY A 344 4.48 -2.95 -33.71
CA GLY A 344 4.20 -4.35 -34.02
C GLY A 344 2.90 -4.53 -34.83
N PRO A 345 2.31 -5.73 -34.80
CA PRO A 345 0.99 -5.98 -35.38
C PRO A 345 -0.07 -5.09 -34.74
N MET A 346 -0.98 -4.54 -35.53
CA MET A 346 -2.18 -3.87 -34.98
C MET A 346 -3.14 -4.91 -34.37
N ALA A 347 -3.56 -4.67 -33.13
CA ALA A 347 -4.54 -5.50 -32.43
C ALA A 347 -5.39 -4.67 -31.46
N GLY A 348 -6.52 -5.22 -30.99
CA GLY A 348 -7.30 -4.64 -29.88
C GLY A 348 -8.20 -3.45 -30.23
N LEU A 349 -8.50 -3.20 -31.51
CA LEU A 349 -9.28 -2.03 -31.95
C LEU A 349 -10.68 -1.87 -31.33
N HIS A 350 -11.28 -2.92 -30.74
CA HIS A 350 -12.52 -2.80 -29.96
C HIS A 350 -12.39 -1.97 -28.67
N HIS A 351 -11.15 -1.78 -28.20
CA HIS A 351 -10.78 -0.90 -27.09
C HIS A 351 -10.63 0.57 -27.49
N LEU A 352 -10.76 0.90 -28.78
CA LEU A 352 -10.83 2.28 -29.26
C LEU A 352 -12.25 2.81 -29.08
N VAL A 353 -12.39 3.84 -28.25
CA VAL A 353 -13.65 4.54 -27.98
C VAL A 353 -13.52 5.99 -28.45
N TYR A 354 -14.38 6.42 -29.36
CA TYR A 354 -14.51 7.82 -29.76
C TYR A 354 -15.57 8.53 -28.91
N PHE A 355 -15.18 9.55 -28.16
CA PHE A 355 -16.09 10.50 -27.54
C PHE A 355 -16.38 11.62 -28.55
N GLY A 356 -17.43 11.48 -29.36
CA GLY A 356 -17.65 12.36 -30.51
C GLY A 356 -16.58 12.13 -31.58
N THR A 357 -15.59 13.02 -31.66
CA THR A 357 -14.38 12.87 -32.50
C THR A 357 -13.13 12.49 -31.70
N PHE A 358 -13.14 12.68 -30.38
CA PHE A 358 -11.94 12.52 -29.55
C PHE A 358 -11.64 11.04 -29.26
N PRO A 359 -10.49 10.49 -29.67
CA PRO A 359 -10.17 9.08 -29.47
C PRO A 359 -9.62 8.81 -28.07
N TYR A 360 -10.00 7.65 -27.54
CA TYR A 360 -9.62 7.16 -26.22
C TYR A 360 -9.39 5.65 -26.28
N CYS A 361 -8.38 5.15 -25.59
CA CYS A 361 -8.14 3.70 -25.44
C CYS A 361 -8.58 3.23 -24.05
N ASP A 362 -9.61 2.38 -24.00
CA ASP A 362 -10.12 1.86 -22.72
C ASP A 362 -9.23 0.77 -22.10
N LEU A 363 -8.47 0.01 -22.88
CA LEU A 363 -7.44 -0.93 -22.39
C LEU A 363 -6.25 -0.21 -21.75
N CYS A 364 -5.81 0.89 -22.35
CA CYS A 364 -4.70 1.67 -21.83
C CYS A 364 -5.12 2.69 -20.77
N TYR A 365 -6.40 3.06 -20.76
CA TYR A 365 -7.00 4.18 -20.03
C TYR A 365 -6.31 5.51 -20.38
N THR A 366 -6.28 5.84 -21.67
CA THR A 366 -5.45 6.92 -22.22
C THR A 366 -6.22 7.72 -23.26
N VAL A 367 -6.20 9.04 -23.13
CA VAL A 367 -6.63 10.00 -24.17
C VAL A 367 -5.60 10.00 -25.30
N LEU A 368 -6.06 9.91 -26.55
CA LEU A 368 -5.22 9.85 -27.74
C LEU A 368 -5.38 11.11 -28.60
N ASP A 369 -4.33 11.45 -29.34
CA ASP A 369 -4.41 12.40 -30.46
C ASP A 369 -4.97 11.69 -31.70
N GLU A 370 -5.74 12.40 -32.54
CA GLU A 370 -6.35 11.82 -33.76
C GLU A 370 -5.31 11.18 -34.71
N ASP A 371 -4.17 11.85 -34.90
CA ASP A 371 -3.05 11.33 -35.72
C ASP A 371 -2.27 10.19 -35.02
N GLY A 372 -2.36 10.09 -33.69
CA GLY A 372 -1.59 9.16 -32.85
C GLY A 372 -2.23 7.79 -32.63
N VAL A 373 -3.50 7.60 -33.01
CA VAL A 373 -4.25 6.36 -32.75
C VAL A 373 -3.56 5.13 -33.36
N MET A 374 -3.14 5.23 -34.62
CA MET A 374 -2.44 4.14 -35.33
C MET A 374 -1.14 3.74 -34.62
N GLU A 375 -0.37 4.72 -34.12
CA GLU A 375 0.89 4.48 -33.43
C GLU A 375 0.63 3.77 -32.09
N HIS A 376 -0.40 4.21 -31.35
CA HIS A 376 -0.80 3.61 -30.07
C HIS A 376 -1.20 2.13 -30.21
N PHE A 377 -2.11 1.78 -31.14
CA PHE A 377 -2.61 0.40 -31.31
C PHE A 377 -1.60 -0.56 -31.97
N CYS A 378 -0.46 -0.05 -32.45
CA CYS A 378 0.72 -0.85 -32.83
C CYS A 378 1.83 -0.83 -31.76
N SER A 379 1.72 -0.02 -30.70
CA SER A 379 2.81 0.24 -29.77
C SER A 379 3.10 -0.93 -28.83
N GLU A 380 4.37 -1.12 -28.46
CA GLU A 380 4.78 -2.23 -27.59
C GLU A 380 4.03 -2.26 -26.26
N ASN A 381 3.77 -1.10 -25.64
CA ASN A 381 3.06 -1.00 -24.37
C ASN A 381 1.56 -1.38 -24.48
N HIS A 382 0.88 -0.93 -25.53
CA HIS A 382 -0.51 -1.33 -25.80
C HIS A 382 -0.61 -2.84 -26.01
N LEU A 383 0.26 -3.38 -26.87
CA LEU A 383 0.26 -4.80 -27.23
C LEU A 383 0.61 -5.70 -26.03
N ILE A 384 1.40 -5.24 -25.05
CA ILE A 384 1.61 -5.97 -23.79
C ILE A 384 0.32 -6.11 -22.99
N LYS A 385 -0.48 -5.04 -22.85
CA LYS A 385 -1.78 -5.11 -22.14
C LYS A 385 -2.77 -6.02 -22.88
N PHE A 386 -2.85 -5.89 -24.20
CA PHE A 386 -3.73 -6.69 -25.05
C PHE A 386 -3.37 -8.18 -24.96
N LEU A 387 -2.11 -8.54 -25.19
CA LEU A 387 -1.65 -9.92 -25.08
C LEU A 387 -1.79 -10.47 -23.66
N SER A 388 -1.70 -9.64 -22.62
CA SER A 388 -1.93 -10.06 -21.23
C SER A 388 -3.36 -10.50 -20.98
N PHE A 389 -4.36 -9.90 -21.64
CA PHE A 389 -5.75 -10.35 -21.58
C PHE A 389 -5.93 -11.74 -22.25
N HIS A 390 -5.28 -11.98 -23.39
CA HIS A 390 -5.40 -13.24 -24.12
C HIS A 390 -4.54 -14.38 -23.52
N ARG A 391 -3.30 -14.13 -23.09
CA ARG A 391 -2.34 -15.12 -22.57
C ARG A 391 -1.58 -14.59 -21.33
N PRO A 392 -2.24 -14.46 -20.16
CA PRO A 392 -1.65 -13.84 -18.97
C PRO A 392 -0.32 -14.44 -18.51
N GLY A 393 -0.19 -15.77 -18.52
CA GLY A 393 0.98 -16.48 -18.00
C GLY A 393 2.19 -16.32 -18.93
N ALA A 394 1.95 -16.45 -20.24
CA ALA A 394 2.98 -16.23 -21.25
C ALA A 394 3.48 -14.77 -21.23
N MET A 395 2.56 -13.79 -21.10
CA MET A 395 2.94 -12.38 -21.05
C MET A 395 3.59 -11.96 -19.73
N TYR A 396 3.13 -12.48 -18.59
CA TYR A 396 3.79 -12.24 -17.29
C TYR A 396 5.30 -12.53 -17.37
N VAL A 397 5.68 -13.64 -18.02
CA VAL A 397 7.09 -14.00 -18.23
C VAL A 397 7.75 -13.15 -19.32
N ALA A 398 7.04 -12.88 -20.43
CA ALA A 398 7.59 -12.15 -21.57
C ALA A 398 8.04 -10.71 -21.22
N VAL A 399 7.33 -10.00 -20.33
CA VAL A 399 7.66 -8.60 -19.99
C VAL A 399 9.04 -8.48 -19.30
N TYR A 400 9.49 -9.51 -18.57
CA TYR A 400 10.82 -9.53 -17.96
C TYR A 400 11.95 -9.91 -18.92
N LEU A 401 11.65 -10.33 -20.15
CA LEU A 401 12.69 -10.67 -21.13
C LEU A 401 13.38 -9.41 -21.69
N PRO A 402 14.65 -9.52 -22.15
CA PRO A 402 15.30 -8.44 -22.90
C PRO A 402 14.48 -8.08 -24.15
N ASP A 403 14.53 -6.83 -24.57
CA ASP A 403 13.54 -6.22 -25.47
C ASP A 403 13.31 -7.00 -26.79
N ASP A 404 14.37 -7.46 -27.46
CA ASP A 404 14.23 -8.24 -28.69
C ASP A 404 13.67 -9.64 -28.45
N ALA A 405 14.00 -10.26 -27.31
CA ALA A 405 13.44 -11.55 -26.91
C ALA A 405 11.96 -11.43 -26.50
N ARG A 406 11.61 -10.34 -25.79
CA ARG A 406 10.22 -9.97 -25.46
C ARG A 406 9.39 -9.77 -26.73
N ARG A 407 9.86 -8.93 -27.65
CA ARG A 407 9.22 -8.68 -28.96
C ARG A 407 9.07 -9.95 -29.81
N THR A 408 10.07 -10.83 -29.80
CA THR A 408 9.99 -12.15 -30.47
C THR A 408 8.94 -13.04 -29.81
N GLN A 409 8.90 -13.10 -28.48
CA GLN A 409 7.92 -13.86 -27.72
C GLN A 409 6.49 -13.32 -27.94
N MET A 410 6.31 -11.99 -28.03
CA MET A 410 5.02 -11.37 -28.35
C MET A 410 4.49 -11.79 -29.72
N LEU A 411 5.34 -11.86 -30.76
CA LEU A 411 4.93 -12.38 -32.08
C LEU A 411 4.48 -13.85 -32.01
N SER A 412 5.23 -14.70 -31.29
CA SER A 412 4.85 -16.10 -31.05
C SER A 412 3.51 -16.23 -30.29
N ILE A 413 3.21 -15.27 -29.42
CA ILE A 413 1.93 -15.20 -28.70
C ILE A 413 0.80 -14.74 -29.65
N PHE A 414 1.03 -13.75 -30.53
CA PHE A 414 0.09 -13.35 -31.58
C PHE A 414 -0.29 -14.52 -32.49
N ASP A 415 0.69 -15.28 -32.98
CA ASP A 415 0.47 -16.48 -33.80
C ASP A 415 -0.41 -17.53 -33.08
N SER A 416 -0.47 -17.51 -31.74
CA SER A 416 -1.24 -18.43 -30.91
C SER A 416 -2.68 -17.97 -30.58
N ILE A 417 -3.07 -16.76 -30.97
CA ILE A 417 -4.37 -16.16 -30.63
C ILE A 417 -5.41 -16.32 -31.74
N GLY A 418 -4.98 -16.51 -33.00
CA GLY A 418 -5.89 -16.63 -34.16
C GLY A 418 -6.39 -15.27 -34.65
N SER A 419 -6.72 -15.17 -35.95
CA SER A 419 -7.01 -13.89 -36.62
C SER A 419 -8.19 -13.12 -36.01
N ASP A 420 -9.23 -13.86 -35.62
CA ASP A 420 -10.54 -13.30 -35.32
C ASP A 420 -10.56 -12.60 -33.94
N ASP A 421 -9.68 -13.04 -33.03
CA ASP A 421 -9.51 -12.46 -31.69
C ASP A 421 -8.63 -11.19 -31.69
N LEU A 422 -7.88 -10.91 -32.77
CA LEU A 422 -6.99 -9.74 -32.88
C LEU A 422 -7.75 -8.47 -33.29
N GLY A 423 -8.84 -8.64 -34.04
CA GLY A 423 -9.65 -7.59 -34.61
C GLY A 423 -10.86 -7.21 -33.74
N GLY A 424 -11.40 -6.03 -33.99
CA GLY A 424 -12.65 -5.59 -33.39
C GLY A 424 -13.05 -4.23 -33.93
N HIS A 425 -14.35 -3.94 -33.92
CA HIS A 425 -14.85 -2.65 -34.34
C HIS A 425 -14.66 -1.62 -33.23
N PRO A 426 -14.05 -0.45 -33.50
CA PRO A 426 -14.06 0.68 -32.58
C PRO A 426 -15.49 1.04 -32.18
N ARG A 427 -15.63 1.70 -31.05
CA ARG A 427 -16.92 2.13 -30.51
C ARG A 427 -17.01 3.64 -30.50
N LYS A 428 -18.20 4.20 -30.65
CA LYS A 428 -18.46 5.63 -30.54
C LYS A 428 -19.51 5.89 -29.47
N ILE A 429 -19.22 6.86 -28.62
CA ILE A 429 -20.15 7.49 -27.69
C ILE A 429 -20.50 8.86 -28.29
N GLU A 430 -21.78 9.17 -28.40
CA GLU A 430 -22.23 10.50 -28.83
C GLU A 430 -21.96 11.51 -27.70
N ALA A 431 -20.82 12.18 -27.78
CA ALA A 431 -20.32 13.11 -26.76
C ALA A 431 -19.80 14.41 -27.41
N PRO A 432 -19.96 15.57 -26.77
CA PRO A 432 -19.36 16.83 -27.23
C PRO A 432 -17.86 16.93 -26.90
N TYR A 433 -17.37 16.20 -25.89
CA TYR A 433 -15.99 16.15 -25.42
C TYR A 433 -15.77 14.93 -24.49
N ILE A 434 -14.52 14.63 -24.16
CA ILE A 434 -14.18 13.64 -23.11
C ILE A 434 -14.49 14.26 -21.73
N PRO A 435 -15.30 13.61 -20.87
CA PRO A 435 -15.55 14.07 -19.50
C PRO A 435 -14.27 14.40 -18.73
N GLU A 436 -14.27 15.51 -17.98
CA GLU A 436 -13.12 15.94 -17.17
C GLU A 436 -12.66 14.86 -16.19
N VAL A 437 -13.59 14.14 -15.55
CA VAL A 437 -13.28 13.01 -14.66
C VAL A 437 -12.51 11.88 -15.38
N ILE A 438 -12.77 11.64 -16.67
CA ILE A 438 -12.00 10.68 -17.47
C ILE A 438 -10.63 11.27 -17.80
N GLY A 439 -10.58 12.50 -18.34
CA GLY A 439 -9.34 13.16 -18.73
C GLY A 439 -8.34 13.30 -17.58
N ALA A 440 -8.79 13.77 -16.42
CA ALA A 440 -7.95 14.01 -15.24
C ALA A 440 -7.39 12.72 -14.58
N ASN A 441 -8.05 11.58 -14.77
CA ASN A 441 -7.61 10.28 -14.21
C ASN A 441 -6.91 9.38 -15.23
N SER A 442 -6.85 9.79 -16.50
CA SER A 442 -6.24 9.03 -17.60
C SER A 442 -4.73 8.87 -17.44
N ASN A 443 -4.22 7.73 -17.87
CA ASN A 443 -2.78 7.47 -17.99
C ASN A 443 -2.20 8.25 -19.20
N PRO A 444 -0.95 8.76 -19.09
CA PRO A 444 -0.26 9.37 -20.23
C PRO A 444 -0.06 8.36 -21.36
N ASN A 445 0.01 8.85 -22.61
CA ASN A 445 0.23 8.01 -23.79
C ASN A 445 1.70 7.54 -23.87
N VAL A 446 1.97 6.38 -23.27
CA VAL A 446 3.27 5.71 -23.28
C VAL A 446 3.26 4.62 -24.35
N LEU A 447 4.08 4.80 -25.40
CA LEU A 447 4.11 3.89 -26.55
C LEU A 447 5.13 2.74 -26.36
N ASN A 448 6.36 3.08 -25.99
CA ASN A 448 7.40 2.07 -25.71
C ASN A 448 7.24 1.48 -24.31
N ALA A 449 7.33 0.16 -24.21
CA ALA A 449 7.40 -0.53 -22.92
C ALA A 449 8.80 -0.33 -22.30
N PRO A 450 8.92 -0.01 -21.00
CA PRO A 450 10.22 0.09 -20.34
C PRO A 450 10.86 -1.31 -20.22
N THR A 451 12.18 -1.39 -20.38
CA THR A 451 12.88 -2.66 -20.17
C THR A 451 12.89 -3.02 -18.68
N LEU A 452 12.40 -4.21 -18.33
CA LEU A 452 12.47 -4.74 -16.96
C LEU A 452 13.74 -5.58 -16.73
N MET A 453 14.58 -5.77 -17.76
CA MET A 453 15.90 -6.36 -17.57
C MET A 453 16.80 -5.32 -16.85
N PRO A 454 17.39 -5.66 -15.68
CA PRO A 454 18.22 -4.73 -14.93
C PRO A 454 19.47 -4.31 -15.72
N GLN A 455 19.97 -3.11 -15.43
CA GLN A 455 21.29 -2.71 -15.92
C GLN A 455 22.39 -3.60 -15.32
N LEU A 456 23.47 -3.78 -16.10
CA LEU A 456 24.64 -4.53 -15.65
C LEU A 456 25.45 -3.71 -14.65
N LEU A 457 25.67 -4.26 -13.47
CA LEU A 457 26.44 -3.62 -12.39
C LEU A 457 27.78 -4.35 -12.18
N PRO A 458 28.88 -3.63 -11.88
CA PRO A 458 30.16 -4.26 -11.58
C PRO A 458 30.16 -4.90 -10.17
N ILE A 459 30.92 -6.00 -10.03
CA ILE A 459 31.23 -6.68 -8.76
C ILE A 459 32.74 -6.87 -8.67
N GLY A 460 33.38 -6.16 -7.72
CA GLY A 460 34.84 -6.23 -7.54
C GLY A 460 35.61 -5.81 -8.80
N SER A 461 36.75 -6.45 -9.05
CA SER A 461 37.62 -6.16 -10.20
C SER A 461 37.14 -6.76 -11.53
N ASP A 462 36.53 -7.95 -11.51
CA ASP A 462 36.32 -8.79 -12.70
C ASP A 462 34.91 -9.41 -12.80
N GLY A 463 34.01 -9.11 -11.85
CA GLY A 463 32.66 -9.66 -11.78
C GLY A 463 31.58 -8.69 -12.26
N PHE A 464 30.42 -9.24 -12.61
CA PHE A 464 29.23 -8.46 -12.96
C PHE A 464 27.95 -9.07 -12.35
N CYS A 465 26.91 -8.26 -12.17
CA CYS A 465 25.60 -8.72 -11.71
C CYS A 465 24.41 -7.97 -12.31
N LEU A 466 23.24 -8.58 -12.11
CA LEU A 466 21.91 -8.00 -12.32
C LEU A 466 21.18 -7.99 -10.98
N TRP A 467 20.49 -6.90 -10.65
CA TRP A 467 19.63 -6.84 -9.45
C TRP A 467 18.17 -7.10 -9.85
N CYS A 468 17.61 -8.24 -9.46
CA CYS A 468 16.25 -8.62 -9.88
C CYS A 468 15.17 -7.85 -9.09
N PRO A 469 14.28 -7.08 -9.74
CA PRO A 469 13.25 -6.29 -9.05
C PRO A 469 12.15 -7.12 -8.41
N VAL A 470 11.98 -8.39 -8.82
CA VAL A 470 10.97 -9.30 -8.26
C VAL A 470 11.49 -9.98 -6.99
N CYS A 471 12.66 -10.63 -7.05
CA CYS A 471 13.19 -11.36 -5.90
C CYS A 471 14.16 -10.55 -5.01
N TRP A 472 14.50 -9.31 -5.41
CA TRP A 472 15.42 -8.38 -4.74
C TRP A 472 16.83 -8.96 -4.52
N ARG A 473 17.26 -9.89 -5.36
CA ARG A 473 18.58 -10.54 -5.27
C ARG A 473 19.54 -10.05 -6.32
N THR A 474 20.79 -9.92 -5.92
CA THR A 474 21.94 -9.72 -6.81
C THR A 474 22.30 -11.06 -7.45
N LEU A 475 22.14 -11.14 -8.77
CA LEU A 475 22.44 -12.30 -9.58
C LEU A 475 23.81 -12.12 -10.23
N LYS A 476 24.79 -12.92 -9.84
CA LYS A 476 26.13 -12.91 -10.47
C LYS A 476 26.03 -13.45 -11.90
N VAL A 477 26.53 -12.70 -12.88
CA VAL A 477 26.46 -13.03 -14.31
C VAL A 477 27.82 -12.92 -15.00
N SER A 478 27.91 -13.50 -16.19
CA SER A 478 29.06 -13.34 -17.10
C SER A 478 29.13 -11.90 -17.64
N SER A 479 30.35 -11.45 -17.95
CA SER A 479 30.57 -10.21 -18.70
C SER A 479 30.03 -10.29 -20.14
N LYS A 480 30.01 -11.50 -20.71
CA LYS A 480 29.50 -11.76 -22.06
C LYS A 480 27.99 -11.64 -22.11
N GLU A 481 27.51 -10.84 -23.07
CA GLU A 481 26.10 -10.52 -23.25
C GLU A 481 25.18 -11.73 -23.45
N ASN A 482 25.52 -12.65 -24.35
CA ASN A 482 24.68 -13.80 -24.65
C ASN A 482 24.53 -14.74 -23.43
N GLU A 483 25.60 -14.94 -22.66
CA GLU A 483 25.57 -15.75 -21.44
C GLU A 483 24.73 -15.07 -20.33
N ARG A 484 24.87 -13.74 -20.19
CA ARG A 484 24.05 -12.92 -19.29
C ARG A 484 22.56 -12.97 -19.63
N ILE A 485 22.22 -12.80 -20.91
CA ILE A 485 20.83 -12.83 -21.40
C ILE A 485 20.21 -14.21 -21.20
N ALA A 486 20.94 -15.28 -21.49
CA ALA A 486 20.47 -16.65 -21.26
C ALA A 486 20.20 -16.91 -19.76
N PHE A 487 21.12 -16.51 -18.88
CA PHE A 487 20.95 -16.64 -17.43
C PHE A 487 19.74 -15.85 -16.91
N TRP A 488 19.59 -14.59 -17.33
CA TRP A 488 18.45 -13.74 -16.95
C TRP A 488 17.11 -14.32 -17.43
N THR A 489 17.08 -14.83 -18.66
CA THR A 489 15.92 -15.50 -19.24
C THR A 489 15.55 -16.75 -18.43
N GLU A 490 16.53 -17.60 -18.10
CA GLU A 490 16.31 -18.77 -17.25
C GLU A 490 15.81 -18.40 -15.84
N HIS A 491 16.37 -17.35 -15.24
CA HIS A 491 15.90 -16.84 -13.95
C HIS A 491 14.41 -16.47 -13.98
N CYS A 492 13.97 -15.69 -14.96
CA CYS A 492 12.59 -15.19 -15.05
C CYS A 492 11.59 -16.25 -15.57
N THR A 493 12.05 -17.29 -16.27
CA THR A 493 11.20 -18.33 -16.87
C THR A 493 11.09 -19.61 -16.03
N LYS A 494 12.12 -19.95 -15.23
CA LYS A 494 12.26 -21.28 -14.58
C LYS A 494 12.68 -21.24 -13.12
N SER A 495 12.97 -20.09 -12.52
CA SER A 495 13.39 -20.06 -11.11
C SER A 495 12.19 -20.20 -10.16
N LYS A 496 12.06 -21.36 -9.51
CA LYS A 496 11.03 -21.57 -8.47
C LYS A 496 11.09 -20.50 -7.36
N LYS A 497 12.29 -20.10 -6.92
CA LYS A 497 12.49 -19.05 -5.90
C LYS A 497 12.02 -17.67 -6.39
N HIS A 498 12.16 -17.36 -7.69
CA HIS A 498 11.64 -16.12 -8.28
C HIS A 498 10.12 -16.06 -8.16
N PHE A 499 9.41 -17.08 -8.67
CA PHE A 499 7.94 -17.13 -8.61
C PHE A 499 7.40 -17.20 -7.18
N GLN A 500 8.03 -17.96 -6.28
CA GLN A 500 7.66 -17.97 -4.86
C GLN A 500 7.78 -16.58 -4.22
N THR A 501 8.80 -15.80 -4.58
CA THR A 501 8.96 -14.42 -4.07
C THR A 501 7.93 -13.48 -4.71
N ALA A 502 7.63 -13.65 -6.01
CA ALA A 502 6.59 -12.90 -6.70
C ALA A 502 5.21 -13.08 -6.04
N VAL A 503 4.83 -14.32 -5.74
CA VAL A 503 3.57 -14.63 -5.03
C VAL A 503 3.57 -14.00 -3.65
N ARG A 504 4.65 -14.14 -2.86
CA ARG A 504 4.74 -13.53 -1.53
C ARG A 504 4.59 -12.00 -1.57
N ARG A 505 5.19 -11.32 -2.55
CA ARG A 505 5.04 -9.87 -2.76
C ARG A 505 3.64 -9.46 -3.20
N ALA A 506 2.83 -10.35 -3.75
CA ALA A 506 1.43 -10.08 -4.08
C ALA A 506 0.47 -10.18 -2.88
N LEU A 507 0.95 -10.58 -1.69
CA LEU A 507 0.13 -10.75 -0.46
C LEU A 507 0.04 -9.49 0.42
N PHE A 508 0.77 -8.44 0.06
CA PHE A 508 0.76 -7.15 0.76
C PHE A 508 1.00 -6.00 -0.24
N ASN A 509 0.40 -4.85 0.03
CA ASN A 509 0.66 -3.59 -0.66
C ASN A 509 0.64 -2.47 0.38
N PHE A 510 1.74 -1.72 0.49
CA PHE A 510 1.89 -0.63 1.45
C PHE A 510 2.03 0.69 0.72
N GLU A 511 0.92 1.45 0.65
CA GLU A 511 0.91 2.80 0.10
C GLU A 511 1.66 3.75 1.06
N GLU A 512 2.64 4.52 0.55
CA GLU A 512 3.54 5.34 1.39
C GLU A 512 2.77 6.36 2.26
N GLU A 513 1.64 6.83 1.74
CA GLU A 513 0.73 7.76 2.40
C GLU A 513 0.15 7.22 3.73
N ASN A 514 0.04 5.89 3.88
CA ASN A 514 -0.58 5.21 5.02
C ASN A 514 0.41 4.73 6.09
N PHE A 515 1.73 4.94 5.88
CA PHE A 515 2.68 4.90 6.99
C PHE A 515 2.50 6.09 7.92
N VAL A 516 2.80 5.88 9.20
CA VAL A 516 2.73 6.89 10.26
C VAL A 516 4.05 6.93 11.02
N ASP A 517 4.50 8.13 11.42
CA ASP A 517 5.70 8.34 12.25
C ASP A 517 5.49 7.91 13.71
N MET A 518 4.91 6.73 13.92
CA MET A 518 4.60 6.17 15.22
C MET A 518 5.74 5.27 15.72
N VAL A 519 6.01 5.32 17.03
CA VAL A 519 6.85 4.32 17.69
C VAL A 519 6.09 2.99 17.72
N THR A 520 6.65 1.94 17.13
CA THR A 520 6.05 0.60 17.16
C THR A 520 5.85 0.12 18.61
N THR A 521 4.80 -0.65 18.83
CA THR A 521 4.55 -1.34 20.11
C THR A 521 5.21 -2.72 20.18
N LEU A 522 5.85 -3.18 19.10
CA LEU A 522 6.60 -4.43 19.07
C LEU A 522 7.86 -4.33 19.91
N GLN A 523 8.04 -5.27 20.84
CA GLN A 523 9.20 -5.37 21.72
C GLN A 523 9.92 -6.68 21.39
N LEU A 524 10.99 -6.60 20.59
CA LEU A 524 11.78 -7.77 20.23
C LEU A 524 12.52 -8.33 21.46
N PRO A 525 12.69 -9.66 21.60
CA PRO A 525 13.39 -10.25 22.73
C PRO A 525 14.84 -9.77 22.82
N THR A 526 15.24 -9.34 24.02
CA THR A 526 16.57 -8.78 24.31
C THR A 526 17.70 -9.68 23.81
N ILE A 527 18.72 -9.07 23.23
CA ILE A 527 19.88 -9.76 22.69
C ILE A 527 20.85 -10.08 23.84
N LYS A 528 21.29 -11.33 23.92
CA LYS A 528 22.51 -11.67 24.65
C LYS A 528 23.64 -11.44 23.67
N GLU A 529 24.42 -10.38 23.82
CA GLU A 529 25.48 -9.94 22.89
C GLU A 529 26.62 -10.98 22.77
N GLU A 530 26.29 -12.11 22.14
CA GLU A 530 27.14 -13.27 21.94
C GLU A 530 27.45 -13.35 20.45
N ALA A 531 28.72 -13.15 20.09
CA ALA A 531 29.17 -13.16 18.71
C ALA A 531 29.30 -14.59 18.14
N VAL A 532 28.18 -15.31 18.06
CA VAL A 532 28.08 -16.74 17.75
C VAL A 532 26.87 -17.00 16.83
N TRP A 533 27.07 -17.81 15.79
CA TRP A 533 26.00 -18.40 14.98
C TRP A 533 25.46 -19.67 15.63
N LYS A 534 24.14 -19.84 15.65
CA LYS A 534 23.43 -21.00 16.22
C LYS A 534 22.32 -21.43 15.26
N THR A 535 22.05 -22.73 15.17
CA THR A 535 20.90 -23.24 14.42
C THR A 535 19.62 -23.03 15.23
N ALA A 536 18.56 -22.58 14.57
CA ALA A 536 17.22 -22.41 15.12
C ALA A 536 16.16 -22.86 14.10
N GLU A 537 14.92 -23.05 14.55
CA GLU A 537 13.79 -23.41 13.68
C GLU A 537 12.94 -22.16 13.40
N LEU A 538 12.79 -21.82 12.12
CA LEU A 538 11.98 -20.71 11.60
C LEU A 538 10.95 -21.29 10.61
N ASP A 539 9.67 -21.16 10.92
CA ASP A 539 8.56 -21.75 10.14
C ASP A 539 8.77 -23.22 9.71
N GLY A 540 9.25 -24.06 10.63
CA GLY A 540 9.52 -25.49 10.36
C GLY A 540 10.78 -25.77 9.52
N THR A 541 11.63 -24.76 9.31
CA THR A 541 12.90 -24.87 8.58
C THR A 541 14.08 -24.55 9.50
N GLU A 542 15.12 -25.38 9.48
CA GLU A 542 16.38 -25.06 10.19
C GLU A 542 17.10 -23.89 9.49
N VAL A 543 17.42 -22.85 10.26
CA VAL A 543 18.11 -21.64 9.82
C VAL A 543 19.25 -21.29 10.77
N GLU A 544 20.30 -20.65 10.25
CA GLU A 544 21.40 -20.13 11.06
C GLU A 544 21.08 -18.71 11.51
N VAL A 545 21.12 -18.46 12.82
CA VAL A 545 20.84 -17.16 13.46
C VAL A 545 22.02 -16.70 14.32
N GLN A 546 22.28 -15.40 14.33
CA GLN A 546 23.29 -14.77 15.19
C GLN A 546 22.67 -14.09 16.41
N GLN A 547 23.49 -13.82 17.44
CA GLN A 547 23.06 -13.20 18.70
C GLN A 547 23.84 -11.89 18.99
N GLN A 548 24.23 -11.17 17.93
CA GLN A 548 25.00 -9.92 18.01
C GLN A 548 24.10 -8.67 17.92
N THR A 549 23.15 -8.63 16.98
CA THR A 549 22.27 -7.47 16.74
C THR A 549 21.01 -7.88 15.96
N ASP A 550 19.94 -7.10 16.04
CA ASP A 550 18.88 -7.13 15.02
C ASP A 550 19.37 -6.38 13.77
N VAL A 551 18.92 -6.79 12.57
CA VAL A 551 19.37 -6.23 11.28
C VAL A 551 18.17 -5.82 10.45
N GLY A 552 18.25 -4.66 9.79
CA GLY A 552 17.27 -4.25 8.78
C GLY A 552 15.87 -4.02 9.32
N LEU A 553 15.73 -3.45 10.53
CA LEU A 553 14.42 -3.17 11.13
C LEU A 553 13.63 -2.13 10.32
N ASP A 554 14.31 -1.28 9.55
CA ASP A 554 13.75 -0.35 8.57
C ASP A 554 13.01 -1.05 7.41
N PHE A 555 13.31 -2.33 7.13
CA PHE A 555 12.57 -3.16 6.18
C PHE A 555 11.39 -3.93 6.80
N LEU A 556 11.21 -3.87 8.13
CA LEU A 556 10.02 -4.40 8.78
C LEU A 556 8.90 -3.36 8.79
N VAL A 557 7.70 -3.82 8.42
CA VAL A 557 6.45 -3.10 8.58
C VAL A 557 5.61 -3.76 9.66
N ASP A 558 5.27 -2.97 10.67
CA ASP A 558 4.30 -3.27 11.70
C ASP A 558 2.90 -2.91 11.20
N ASP A 559 2.19 -3.86 10.59
CA ASP A 559 0.84 -3.65 10.05
C ASP A 559 -0.19 -3.82 11.17
N LEU A 560 -0.63 -2.68 11.70
CA LEU A 560 -1.65 -2.60 12.76
C LEU A 560 -3.05 -2.95 12.26
N HIS A 561 -3.30 -2.98 10.94
CA HIS A 561 -4.60 -3.32 10.37
C HIS A 561 -4.71 -4.82 10.07
N ALA A 562 -3.65 -5.43 9.55
CA ALA A 562 -3.61 -6.88 9.29
C ALA A 562 -3.29 -7.72 10.56
N GLU A 563 -2.83 -7.09 11.64
CA GLU A 563 -2.23 -7.75 12.81
C GLU A 563 -1.03 -8.64 12.42
N GLU A 564 -0.20 -8.16 11.49
CA GLU A 564 0.98 -8.85 10.94
C GLU A 564 2.23 -7.98 10.99
N VAL A 565 3.40 -8.63 10.94
CA VAL A 565 4.71 -7.99 10.75
C VAL A 565 5.29 -8.50 9.44
N VAL A 566 5.56 -7.58 8.50
CA VAL A 566 6.00 -7.92 7.14
C VAL A 566 7.43 -7.43 6.90
N CYS A 567 8.34 -8.33 6.56
CA CYS A 567 9.66 -7.97 6.07
C CYS A 567 9.61 -7.76 4.55
N ILE A 568 9.65 -6.50 4.10
CA ILE A 568 9.59 -6.15 2.67
C ILE A 568 10.81 -6.70 1.92
N ALA A 569 11.99 -6.72 2.55
CA ALA A 569 13.21 -7.24 1.93
C ALA A 569 13.07 -8.71 1.54
N CYS A 570 12.61 -9.56 2.47
CA CYS A 570 12.48 -11.00 2.29
C CYS A 570 11.11 -11.45 1.71
N ALA A 571 10.14 -10.53 1.65
CA ALA A 571 8.71 -10.84 1.44
C ALA A 571 8.23 -11.95 2.42
N ALA A 572 8.62 -11.83 3.69
CA ALA A 572 8.20 -12.72 4.77
C ALA A 572 7.13 -12.01 5.62
N MET A 573 6.15 -12.76 6.12
CA MET A 573 5.02 -12.24 6.90
C MET A 573 4.85 -13.10 8.14
N PHE A 574 4.69 -12.47 9.30
CA PHE A 574 4.58 -13.12 10.60
C PHE A 574 3.35 -12.58 11.33
N PRO A 575 2.58 -13.40 12.06
CA PRO A 575 1.54 -12.89 12.94
C PRO A 575 2.14 -11.95 14.01
N ARG A 576 1.49 -10.82 14.31
CA ARG A 576 1.94 -9.85 15.33
C ARG A 576 2.15 -10.51 16.70
N SER A 577 1.40 -11.57 17.00
CA SER A 577 1.51 -12.35 18.24
C SER A 577 2.81 -13.16 18.34
N ASP A 578 3.48 -13.50 17.22
CA ASP A 578 4.69 -14.31 17.21
C ASP A 578 5.96 -13.49 16.96
N ILE A 579 6.23 -12.60 17.91
CA ILE A 579 7.42 -11.76 17.94
C ILE A 579 8.72 -12.60 18.00
N SER A 580 8.65 -13.86 18.42
CA SER A 580 9.81 -14.76 18.47
C SER A 580 10.28 -15.15 17.06
N GLN A 581 9.35 -15.47 16.15
CA GLN A 581 9.70 -15.74 14.75
C GLN A 581 10.24 -14.49 14.03
N VAL A 582 9.67 -13.31 14.30
CA VAL A 582 10.20 -12.03 13.78
C VAL A 582 11.65 -11.81 14.24
N ALA A 583 11.94 -12.06 15.51
CA ALA A 583 13.29 -11.92 16.07
C ALA A 583 14.29 -12.94 15.49
N LEU A 584 13.87 -14.21 15.30
CA LEU A 584 14.68 -15.21 14.61
C LEU A 584 14.94 -14.81 13.15
N HIS A 585 13.93 -14.27 12.46
CA HIS A 585 14.04 -13.82 11.08
C HIS A 585 15.08 -12.69 10.93
N VAL A 586 14.98 -11.59 11.68
CA VAL A 586 15.95 -10.48 11.55
C VAL A 586 17.36 -10.82 12.02
N ARG A 587 17.52 -11.93 12.74
CA ARG A 587 18.81 -12.50 13.16
C ARG A 587 19.33 -13.58 12.22
N SER A 588 18.55 -13.99 11.22
CA SER A 588 18.92 -15.08 10.31
C SER A 588 19.95 -14.68 9.27
N MET A 589 20.79 -15.64 8.88
CA MET A 589 21.73 -15.52 7.77
C MET A 589 21.03 -15.15 6.45
N ASP A 590 19.90 -15.77 6.16
CA ASP A 590 19.10 -15.50 4.95
C ASP A 590 18.61 -14.04 4.90
N HIS A 591 18.13 -13.48 6.02
CA HIS A 591 17.74 -12.08 6.11
C HIS A 591 18.95 -11.15 6.00
N LEU A 592 20.06 -11.44 6.68
CA LEU A 592 21.29 -10.64 6.58
C LEU A 592 21.78 -10.58 5.12
N MET A 593 21.82 -11.70 4.41
CA MET A 593 22.20 -11.73 2.99
C MET A 593 21.20 -10.97 2.12
N GLN A 594 19.89 -11.04 2.41
CA GLN A 594 18.85 -10.29 1.70
C GLN A 594 18.87 -8.77 1.99
N TYR A 595 19.33 -8.38 3.19
CA TYR A 595 19.60 -7.00 3.58
C TYR A 595 20.86 -6.48 2.86
N LEU A 596 21.95 -7.24 2.79
CA LEU A 596 23.15 -6.87 2.02
C LEU A 596 22.86 -6.76 0.51
N HIS A 597 21.96 -7.58 -0.04
CA HIS A 597 21.47 -7.43 -1.42
C HIS A 597 20.76 -6.08 -1.70
N THR A 598 20.19 -5.44 -0.68
CA THR A 598 19.43 -4.19 -0.81
C THR A 598 20.20 -2.95 -0.37
N THR A 599 21.09 -3.06 0.63
CA THR A 599 21.76 -1.92 1.28
C THR A 599 23.27 -1.84 1.03
N ASP A 600 24.02 -2.91 1.27
CA ASP A 600 25.50 -2.92 1.15
C ASP A 600 26.00 -4.00 0.18
N ARG A 601 26.15 -3.56 -1.08
CA ARG A 601 26.66 -4.39 -2.18
C ARG A 601 28.16 -4.63 -2.08
N GLU A 602 28.93 -3.77 -1.43
CA GLU A 602 30.39 -3.97 -1.32
C GLU A 602 30.71 -5.08 -0.34
N MET A 603 30.05 -5.06 0.83
CA MET A 603 30.11 -6.14 1.80
C MET A 603 29.56 -7.45 1.22
N LEU A 604 28.41 -7.42 0.52
CA LEU A 604 27.89 -8.59 -0.20
C LEU A 604 28.94 -9.19 -1.15
N ASN A 605 29.60 -8.36 -1.95
CA ASN A 605 30.61 -8.79 -2.90
C ASN A 605 31.81 -9.45 -2.20
N LEU A 606 32.23 -8.90 -1.05
CA LEU A 606 33.31 -9.46 -0.25
C LEU A 606 32.91 -10.83 0.32
N VAL A 607 31.69 -10.99 0.84
CA VAL A 607 31.14 -12.28 1.31
C VAL A 607 31.07 -13.29 0.17
N MET A 608 30.44 -12.94 -0.96
CA MET A 608 30.32 -13.80 -2.14
C MET A 608 31.66 -14.08 -2.88
N SER A 609 32.78 -13.49 -2.43
CA SER A 609 34.12 -13.77 -2.93
C SER A 609 34.91 -14.77 -2.08
N GLN A 610 34.42 -15.11 -0.89
CA GLN A 610 35.07 -16.07 0.00
C GLN A 610 35.05 -17.49 -0.58
N LYS A 611 35.99 -18.32 -0.12
CA LYS A 611 36.19 -19.70 -0.63
C LYS A 611 35.76 -20.78 0.35
N SER A 612 35.38 -20.40 1.56
CA SER A 612 34.92 -21.32 2.61
C SER A 612 33.82 -20.65 3.43
N SER A 613 32.82 -21.42 3.82
CA SER A 613 31.69 -20.88 4.58
C SER A 613 32.11 -20.34 5.96
N GLN A 614 33.15 -20.89 6.59
CA GLN A 614 33.70 -20.31 7.82
C GLN A 614 34.18 -18.86 7.60
N ALA A 615 34.84 -18.56 6.48
CA ALA A 615 35.30 -17.20 6.19
C ALA A 615 34.13 -16.24 5.90
N GLU A 616 33.03 -16.73 5.32
CA GLU A 616 31.78 -15.97 5.17
C GLU A 616 31.18 -15.63 6.54
N HIS A 617 31.06 -16.63 7.42
CA HIS A 617 30.51 -16.48 8.77
C HIS A 617 31.35 -15.54 9.65
N ASP A 618 32.68 -15.71 9.65
CA ASP A 618 33.60 -14.87 10.43
C ASP A 618 33.53 -13.41 9.95
N LEU A 619 33.54 -13.20 8.63
CA LEU A 619 33.45 -11.89 8.01
C LEU A 619 32.11 -11.19 8.32
N LEU A 620 31.00 -11.92 8.25
CA LEU A 620 29.68 -11.38 8.59
C LEU A 620 29.55 -11.05 10.07
N MET A 621 30.11 -11.86 10.98
CA MET A 621 30.17 -11.50 12.40
C MET A 621 31.00 -10.24 12.65
N ASP A 622 32.14 -10.10 11.97
CA ASP A 622 32.99 -8.92 12.10
C ASP A 622 32.34 -7.66 11.53
N TYR A 623 31.49 -7.78 10.51
CA TYR A 623 30.62 -6.72 10.03
C TYR A 623 29.55 -6.35 11.07
N LEU A 624 28.80 -7.33 11.59
CA LEU A 624 27.74 -7.08 12.59
C LEU A 624 28.28 -6.42 13.87
N ARG A 625 29.48 -6.82 14.33
CA ARG A 625 30.19 -6.18 15.45
C ARG A 625 30.58 -4.73 15.20
N ARG A 626 30.73 -4.31 13.94
CA ARG A 626 31.09 -2.93 13.54
C ARG A 626 29.87 -2.09 13.20
N SER A 627 28.78 -2.71 12.78
CA SER A 627 27.52 -2.09 12.31
C SER A 627 26.65 -1.53 13.45
N VAL A 628 27.22 -1.20 14.61
CA VAL A 628 26.51 -0.79 15.85
C VAL A 628 25.78 0.56 15.70
N THR A 629 25.96 1.25 14.58
CA THR A 629 25.30 2.53 14.27
C THR A 629 23.85 2.35 13.81
N SER A 630 22.96 2.09 14.78
CA SER A 630 21.49 2.09 14.66
C SER A 630 20.88 0.98 13.76
N PRO A 631 20.19 -0.04 14.31
CA PRO A 631 19.67 -1.21 13.56
C PRO A 631 18.46 -0.92 12.63
N GLY A 632 18.21 0.34 12.28
CA GLY A 632 16.96 0.81 11.68
C GLY A 632 15.84 0.94 12.72
N THR A 633 14.63 1.32 12.27
CA THR A 633 13.43 1.33 13.12
C THR A 633 12.23 0.80 12.36
N ILE A 634 11.49 -0.13 12.97
CA ILE A 634 10.29 -0.74 12.39
C ILE A 634 9.28 0.35 12.00
N ARG A 635 8.85 0.31 10.73
CA ARG A 635 7.87 1.26 10.17
C ARG A 635 6.46 0.85 10.58
N VAL A 636 5.62 1.78 11.00
CA VAL A 636 4.23 1.47 11.39
C VAL A 636 3.28 1.81 10.25
N TYR A 637 2.47 0.84 9.83
CA TYR A 637 1.44 1.01 8.80
C TYR A 637 0.05 1.04 9.42
N ASN A 638 -0.69 2.14 9.21
CA ASN A 638 -2.03 2.32 9.76
C ASN A 638 -2.83 3.38 8.99
N ALA A 639 -3.71 2.94 8.08
CA ALA A 639 -4.52 3.84 7.26
C ALA A 639 -5.50 4.71 8.07
N ASP A 640 -6.16 4.16 9.10
CA ASP A 640 -7.06 4.91 10.00
C ASP A 640 -6.34 6.10 10.65
N LEU A 641 -5.12 5.84 11.14
CA LEU A 641 -4.32 6.82 11.85
C LEU A 641 -3.71 7.84 10.88
N ALA A 642 -3.30 7.42 9.68
CA ALA A 642 -2.81 8.31 8.63
C ALA A 642 -3.90 9.32 8.19
N ILE A 643 -5.15 8.88 8.04
CA ILE A 643 -6.30 9.77 7.76
C ILE A 643 -6.52 10.76 8.93
N THR A 644 -6.39 10.29 10.16
CA THR A 644 -6.52 11.14 11.35
C THR A 644 -5.42 12.22 11.39
N ILE A 645 -4.17 11.85 11.14
CA ILE A 645 -3.02 12.78 11.09
C ILE A 645 -3.16 13.77 9.93
N ALA A 646 -3.70 13.36 8.77
CA ALA A 646 -3.92 14.24 7.63
C ALA A 646 -4.89 15.41 7.96
N ARG A 647 -5.84 15.22 8.89
CA ARG A 647 -6.74 16.28 9.36
C ARG A 647 -6.06 17.35 10.22
N TRP A 648 -4.84 17.12 10.70
CA TRP A 648 -4.09 18.11 11.47
C TRP A 648 -3.55 19.25 10.58
N GLY A 649 -3.70 19.13 9.26
CA GLY A 649 -3.40 20.17 8.28
C GLY A 649 -1.93 20.22 7.87
N SER A 650 -1.43 21.42 7.61
CA SER A 650 -0.09 21.67 7.10
C SER A 650 0.64 22.77 7.87
N VAL A 651 1.97 22.69 7.89
CA VAL A 651 2.89 23.63 8.54
C VAL A 651 3.63 24.43 7.45
N PRO A 652 3.75 25.77 7.55
CA PRO A 652 4.58 26.55 6.63
C PRO A 652 6.04 26.09 6.67
N TYR A 653 6.68 25.90 5.51
CA TYR A 653 8.04 25.36 5.42
C TYR A 653 9.06 26.21 6.21
N ARG A 654 8.93 27.55 6.16
CA ARG A 654 9.71 28.49 6.99
C ARG A 654 9.71 28.17 8.48
N LYS A 655 8.60 27.62 9.02
CA LYS A 655 8.47 27.25 10.44
C LYS A 655 9.22 25.96 10.78
N ILE A 656 9.34 25.05 9.80
CA ILE A 656 10.17 23.84 9.88
C ILE A 656 11.65 24.24 9.84
N GLU A 657 12.05 25.08 8.88
CA GLU A 657 13.42 25.63 8.79
C GLU A 657 13.85 26.30 10.11
N LEU A 658 13.02 27.22 10.63
CA LEU A 658 13.28 27.93 11.90
C LEU A 658 13.47 26.98 13.09
N SER A 659 12.86 25.79 13.05
CA SER A 659 13.00 24.79 14.11
C SER A 659 14.39 24.13 14.14
N THR A 660 15.04 23.99 12.98
CA THR A 660 16.40 23.39 12.84
C THR A 660 17.53 24.40 13.11
N VAL A 661 17.25 25.70 12.99
CA VAL A 661 18.20 26.79 13.33
C VAL A 661 18.46 26.86 14.85
N GLU A 662 19.71 27.14 15.26
CA GLU A 662 20.07 27.32 16.67
C GLU A 662 19.27 28.45 17.34
N ALA A 663 18.82 28.25 18.58
CA ALA A 663 17.86 29.14 19.24
C ALA A 663 18.33 30.60 19.43
N ASN A 664 19.63 30.83 19.51
CA ASN A 664 20.29 32.15 19.51
C ASN A 664 20.26 32.85 18.15
N ILE A 665 20.22 32.10 17.05
CA ILE A 665 20.23 32.62 15.66
C ILE A 665 18.81 32.78 15.12
N ARG A 666 17.84 32.00 15.60
CA ARG A 666 16.41 32.05 15.18
C ARG A 666 15.84 33.48 15.01
N PRO A 667 16.04 34.45 15.92
CA PRO A 667 15.50 35.80 15.73
C PRO A 667 16.10 36.54 14.53
N ILE A 668 17.38 36.31 14.23
CA ILE A 668 18.08 36.91 13.08
C ILE A 668 17.61 36.24 11.80
N TYR A 669 17.52 34.90 11.80
CA TYR A 669 17.02 34.13 10.65
C TYR A 669 15.60 34.55 10.28
N ALA A 670 14.67 34.65 11.25
CA ALA A 670 13.29 35.06 10.98
C ALA A 670 13.18 36.44 10.31
N VAL A 671 13.98 37.42 10.76
CA VAL A 671 14.02 38.77 10.14
C VAL A 671 14.63 38.71 8.73
N LEU A 672 15.65 37.88 8.51
CA LEU A 672 16.24 37.70 7.18
C LEU A 672 15.25 37.03 6.20
N SER A 673 14.54 35.99 6.62
CA SER A 673 13.47 35.36 5.83
C SER A 673 12.39 36.37 5.48
N GLU A 674 11.88 37.16 6.42
CA GLU A 674 10.87 38.18 6.13
C GLU A 674 11.35 39.24 5.12
N VAL A 675 12.65 39.59 5.13
CA VAL A 675 13.23 40.50 4.13
C VAL A 675 13.38 39.81 2.76
N ILE A 676 13.74 38.52 2.73
CA ILE A 676 13.84 37.73 1.49
C ILE A 676 12.45 37.57 0.87
N ASP A 677 11.45 37.12 1.63
CA ASP A 677 10.08 36.85 1.17
C ASP A 677 9.37 38.14 0.67
N ARG A 678 9.86 39.34 1.06
CA ARG A 678 9.38 40.63 0.54
C ARG A 678 10.09 41.11 -0.75
N VAL A 679 11.18 40.46 -1.15
CA VAL A 679 12.07 40.88 -2.25
C VAL A 679 12.15 39.82 -3.35
N ALA A 680 12.02 38.55 -3.00
CA ALA A 680 11.93 37.44 -3.93
C ALA A 680 10.45 37.17 -4.31
N ASP A 681 10.14 37.21 -5.60
CA ASP A 681 8.85 36.75 -6.15
C ASP A 681 8.96 35.25 -6.52
N ASP A 682 9.46 34.45 -5.58
CA ASP A 682 9.66 32.99 -5.74
C ASP A 682 8.58 32.14 -5.05
N LYS A 683 7.73 32.77 -4.22
CA LYS A 683 6.58 32.18 -3.53
C LYS A 683 6.95 31.08 -2.53
N VAL A 684 8.20 31.03 -2.08
CA VAL A 684 8.69 30.04 -1.10
C VAL A 684 7.95 30.16 0.24
N GLU A 685 7.51 31.36 0.61
CA GLU A 685 6.70 31.65 1.79
C GLU A 685 5.29 31.02 1.77
N HIS A 686 4.81 30.62 0.59
CA HIS A 686 3.54 29.91 0.42
C HIS A 686 3.69 28.38 0.46
N ILE A 687 4.91 27.84 0.54
CA ILE A 687 5.14 26.40 0.62
C ILE A 687 4.73 25.89 2.01
N THR A 688 3.74 24.99 2.04
CA THR A 688 3.31 24.28 3.25
C THR A 688 3.57 22.79 3.13
N VAL A 689 4.00 22.16 4.21
CA VAL A 689 4.25 20.72 4.31
C VAL A 689 3.18 20.08 5.21
N PRO A 690 2.55 18.94 4.85
CA PRO A 690 1.61 18.24 5.73
C PRO A 690 2.20 17.95 7.11
N VAL A 691 1.38 17.99 8.17
CA VAL A 691 1.89 17.77 9.55
C VAL A 691 2.60 16.43 9.71
N LYS A 692 2.16 15.37 9.01
CA LYS A 692 2.85 14.07 8.93
C LYS A 692 4.34 14.25 8.61
N ASP A 693 4.62 14.73 7.40
CA ASP A 693 5.98 14.84 6.87
C ASP A 693 6.78 15.89 7.64
N ALA A 694 6.11 16.93 8.16
CA ALA A 694 6.72 17.93 9.02
C ALA A 694 7.22 17.34 10.37
N LEU A 695 6.50 16.39 10.97
CA LEU A 695 6.96 15.67 12.17
C LEU A 695 8.23 14.87 11.86
N GLN A 696 8.24 14.15 10.74
CA GLN A 696 9.40 13.38 10.28
C GLN A 696 10.63 14.28 10.08
N LEU A 697 10.49 15.39 9.35
CA LEU A 697 11.54 16.39 9.12
C LEU A 697 12.10 16.99 10.42
N CYS A 698 11.23 17.19 11.42
CA CYS A 698 11.62 17.70 12.75
C CYS A 698 12.11 16.60 13.71
N SER A 699 12.22 15.34 13.25
CA SER A 699 12.55 14.18 14.08
C SER A 699 11.65 14.04 15.33
N LEU A 700 10.37 14.33 15.16
CA LEU A 700 9.30 14.07 16.12
C LEU A 700 8.59 12.77 15.77
N ARG A 701 8.31 11.92 16.76
CA ARG A 701 7.57 10.66 16.60
C ARG A 701 6.32 10.67 17.46
N ILE A 702 5.25 10.05 16.99
CA ILE A 702 4.02 9.80 17.72
C ILE A 702 4.24 8.58 18.61
N HIS A 703 4.03 8.69 19.91
CA HIS A 703 4.08 7.54 20.83
C HIS A 703 2.69 6.97 21.08
N SER A 704 1.66 7.82 21.19
CA SER A 704 0.26 7.40 21.28
C SER A 704 -0.68 8.54 20.91
N ILE A 705 -1.88 8.17 20.47
CA ILE A 705 -2.99 9.08 20.18
C ILE A 705 -4.17 8.64 21.03
N ASN A 706 -4.84 9.59 21.66
CA ASN A 706 -6.07 9.43 22.43
C ASN A 706 -7.00 10.60 22.11
N GLU A 707 -8.32 10.46 22.31
CA GLU A 707 -9.40 11.37 21.86
C GLU A 707 -9.24 12.87 22.19
N LYS A 708 -8.29 13.24 23.06
CA LYS A 708 -8.06 14.62 23.51
C LYS A 708 -6.59 15.04 23.48
N SER A 709 -5.67 14.10 23.26
CA SER A 709 -4.24 14.34 23.43
C SER A 709 -3.38 13.35 22.66
N ILE A 710 -2.35 13.88 22.01
CA ILE A 710 -1.32 13.11 21.31
C ILE A 710 -0.04 13.20 22.13
N LEU A 711 0.58 12.05 22.39
CA LEU A 711 1.89 11.97 23.02
C LEU A 711 2.95 11.93 21.92
N LEU A 712 3.78 12.97 21.87
CA LEU A 712 4.90 13.10 20.95
C LEU A 712 6.23 12.85 21.68
N TRP A 713 7.19 12.29 20.96
CA TRP A 713 8.57 12.08 21.38
C TRP A 713 9.49 12.85 20.44
N CYS A 714 10.28 13.79 20.98
CA CYS A 714 11.33 14.45 20.22
C CYS A 714 12.62 13.63 20.30
N MET A 715 13.12 13.15 19.15
CA MET A 715 14.42 12.48 19.08
C MET A 715 15.57 13.46 19.34
N GLY A 716 15.46 14.70 18.83
CA GLY A 716 16.54 15.71 18.95
C GLY A 716 16.84 16.14 20.38
N CYS A 717 15.85 16.16 21.27
CA CYS A 717 16.04 16.44 22.69
C CYS A 717 15.69 15.25 23.62
N GLU A 718 15.46 14.06 23.07
CA GLU A 718 15.08 12.83 23.80
C GLU A 718 14.00 13.06 24.86
N ARG A 719 12.86 13.69 24.52
CA ARG A 719 11.80 14.03 25.49
C ARG A 719 10.40 13.75 24.98
N ALA A 720 9.58 13.19 25.87
CA ALA A 720 8.13 13.06 25.68
C ALA A 720 7.38 14.35 26.06
N PHE A 721 6.35 14.71 25.28
CA PHE A 721 5.44 15.81 25.59
C PHE A 721 4.06 15.55 24.97
N SER A 722 3.00 16.02 25.63
CA SER A 722 1.63 15.92 25.12
C SER A 722 1.18 17.21 24.45
N VAL A 723 0.46 17.08 23.34
CA VAL A 723 -0.25 18.18 22.66
C VAL A 723 -1.73 17.83 22.53
N MET A 724 -2.60 18.83 22.40
CA MET A 724 -4.02 18.59 22.08
C MET A 724 -4.19 18.40 20.57
N GLU A 725 -5.13 17.57 20.14
CA GLU A 725 -5.30 17.22 18.72
C GLU A 725 -5.58 18.43 17.82
N GLY A 726 -6.47 19.33 18.24
CA GLY A 726 -6.73 20.59 17.52
C GLY A 726 -5.60 21.63 17.60
N ALA A 727 -4.48 21.33 18.26
CA ALA A 727 -3.37 22.27 18.51
C ALA A 727 -1.98 21.62 18.32
N VAL A 728 -1.87 20.59 17.46
CA VAL A 728 -0.58 19.90 17.20
C VAL A 728 0.48 20.87 16.69
N VAL A 729 0.14 21.71 15.72
CA VAL A 729 1.09 22.66 15.09
C VAL A 729 1.63 23.66 16.11
N GLU A 730 0.75 24.24 16.94
CA GLU A 730 1.14 25.18 17.99
C GLU A 730 1.93 24.49 19.12
N GLY A 731 1.44 23.35 19.60
CA GLY A 731 2.05 22.61 20.70
C GLY A 731 3.43 22.04 20.37
N ALA A 732 3.60 21.49 19.16
CA ALA A 732 4.85 20.86 18.74
C ALA A 732 5.90 21.86 18.23
N TRP A 733 5.53 22.82 17.39
CA TRP A 733 6.50 23.81 16.90
C TRP A 733 6.69 24.95 17.89
N ASP A 734 5.65 25.69 18.26
CA ASP A 734 5.80 26.89 19.10
C ASP A 734 6.05 26.53 20.57
N GLY A 735 5.29 25.57 21.10
CA GLY A 735 5.39 25.10 22.48
C GLY A 735 6.65 24.29 22.77
N HIS A 736 7.06 23.39 21.86
CA HIS A 736 8.20 22.50 22.06
C HIS A 736 9.46 22.93 21.29
N LEU A 737 9.53 22.76 19.96
CA LEU A 737 10.77 22.92 19.18
C LEU A 737 11.37 24.34 19.24
N LEU A 738 10.52 25.35 19.12
CA LEU A 738 10.87 26.77 19.25
C LEU A 738 11.02 27.19 20.72
N GLY A 739 10.48 26.40 21.65
CA GLY A 739 10.51 26.65 23.09
C GLY A 739 11.90 26.57 23.72
N ALA A 740 12.17 27.47 24.66
CA ALA A 740 13.45 27.55 25.38
C ALA A 740 13.82 26.26 26.14
N SER A 741 12.84 25.41 26.50
CA SER A 741 13.12 24.12 27.16
C SER A 741 13.76 23.10 26.22
N HIS A 742 13.39 23.08 24.94
CA HIS A 742 13.99 22.19 23.94
C HIS A 742 15.43 22.60 23.69
N ALA A 743 15.66 23.89 23.39
CA ALA A 743 16.99 24.44 23.15
C ALA A 743 17.99 24.18 24.31
N ARG A 744 17.57 24.40 25.56
CA ARG A 744 18.40 24.06 26.75
C ARG A 744 18.75 22.57 26.81
N ARG A 745 17.80 21.69 26.48
CA ARG A 745 17.98 20.24 26.57
C ARG A 745 18.86 19.69 25.46
N VAL A 746 18.70 20.15 24.22
CA VAL A 746 19.59 19.82 23.09
C VAL A 746 21.03 20.26 23.40
N ALA A 747 21.22 21.49 23.88
CA ALA A 747 22.55 21.99 24.26
C ALA A 747 23.17 21.18 25.42
N SER A 748 22.36 20.73 26.38
CA SER A 748 22.80 19.85 27.47
C SER A 748 23.22 18.47 26.95
N LEU A 749 22.40 17.81 26.12
CA LEU A 749 22.72 16.52 25.50
C LEU A 749 24.01 16.60 24.67
N ALA A 750 24.14 17.63 23.82
CA ALA A 750 25.34 17.83 23.00
C ALA A 750 26.61 18.04 23.85
N LYS A 751 26.52 18.85 24.92
CA LYS A 751 27.65 19.13 25.83
C LYS A 751 28.04 17.92 26.69
N ASN A 752 27.08 17.07 27.02
CA ASN A 752 27.25 15.95 27.96
C ASN A 752 27.22 14.59 27.24
N LYS A 753 27.42 14.55 25.92
CA LYS A 753 27.38 13.33 25.11
C LYS A 753 28.50 12.38 25.52
N LEU A 754 28.12 11.25 26.09
CA LEU A 754 29.02 10.16 26.47
C LEU A 754 29.23 9.25 25.24
N ASP A 755 30.47 8.84 25.01
CA ASP A 755 30.83 7.67 24.19
C ASP A 755 30.13 6.42 24.77
N PRO A 756 29.82 5.38 23.97
CA PRO A 756 29.32 4.09 24.50
C PRO A 756 30.17 3.47 25.63
N ASN A 757 31.45 3.85 25.75
CA ASN A 757 32.35 3.47 26.85
C ASN A 757 32.29 4.41 28.08
N GLY A 758 31.37 5.38 28.12
CA GLY A 758 31.18 6.32 29.23
C GLY A 758 32.13 7.54 29.25
N PHE A 759 32.93 7.74 28.20
CA PHE A 759 33.92 8.83 28.14
C PHE A 759 33.45 10.01 27.27
N ILE A 760 33.82 11.23 27.64
CA ILE A 760 33.61 12.42 26.80
C ILE A 760 34.74 12.46 25.76
N ASN A 761 34.42 12.82 24.50
CA ASN A 761 35.38 12.83 23.38
C ASN A 761 36.55 13.83 23.51
N GLU A 762 36.63 14.61 24.59
CA GLU A 762 37.82 15.35 25.00
C GLU A 762 38.58 14.57 26.09
N LYS A 763 39.92 14.44 25.94
CA LYS A 763 40.80 13.77 26.93
C LYS A 763 40.37 14.07 28.38
N PRO A 764 40.09 13.05 29.21
CA PRO A 764 39.22 13.20 30.35
C PRO A 764 39.77 14.18 31.38
N LYS A 765 39.03 15.27 31.61
CA LYS A 765 39.19 16.17 32.77
C LYS A 765 38.29 15.77 33.95
N LEU A 766 37.34 14.86 33.72
CA LEU A 766 36.31 14.45 34.66
C LEU A 766 36.29 12.92 34.83
N THR A 767 36.17 12.44 36.06
CA THR A 767 35.75 11.07 36.36
C THR A 767 34.24 11.03 36.41
N ALA A 768 33.65 10.09 35.68
CA ALA A 768 32.26 9.70 35.81
C ALA A 768 32.18 8.46 36.71
N THR A 769 31.40 8.53 37.78
CA THR A 769 31.06 7.36 38.60
C THR A 769 29.54 7.22 38.66
N LEU A 770 29.04 6.00 38.45
CA LEU A 770 27.66 5.67 38.80
C LEU A 770 27.48 5.86 40.31
N VAL A 771 26.34 6.40 40.73
CA VAL A 771 26.04 6.62 42.15
C VAL A 771 26.08 5.27 42.88
N ASP A 772 26.96 5.15 43.88
CA ASP A 772 27.25 3.86 44.53
C ASP A 772 26.00 3.27 45.20
N GLN A 773 25.52 2.16 44.64
CA GLN A 773 24.33 1.47 45.12
C GLN A 773 24.54 0.77 46.47
N MET A 774 25.78 0.61 46.97
CA MET A 774 26.04 -0.09 48.24
C MET A 774 25.40 0.56 49.46
N GLU A 775 25.32 1.89 49.54
CA GLU A 775 24.69 2.55 50.70
C GLU A 775 23.16 2.44 50.66
N MET A 776 22.53 2.60 49.48
CA MET A 776 21.09 2.36 49.33
C MET A 776 20.71 0.88 49.51
N LYS A 777 21.61 -0.06 49.20
CA LYS A 777 21.36 -1.50 49.41
C LYS A 777 21.14 -1.83 50.89
N LYS A 778 21.84 -1.19 51.83
CA LYS A 778 21.58 -1.31 53.28
C LYS A 778 20.21 -0.76 53.69
N VAL A 779 19.77 0.35 53.09
CA VAL A 779 18.43 0.92 53.35
C VAL A 779 17.34 0.00 52.77
N LEU A 780 17.57 -0.58 51.59
CA LEU A 780 16.69 -1.58 50.98
C LEU A 780 16.65 -2.88 51.78
N GLU A 781 17.76 -3.38 52.31
CA GLU A 781 17.79 -4.56 53.20
C GLU A 781 17.04 -4.32 54.51
N LEU A 782 17.16 -3.12 55.09
CA LEU A 782 16.36 -2.69 56.26
C LEU A 782 14.85 -2.61 55.97
N LEU A 783 14.46 -2.21 54.75
CA LEU A 783 13.05 -2.19 54.33
C LEU A 783 12.54 -3.60 53.96
N GLN A 784 13.37 -4.46 53.36
CA GLN A 784 13.04 -5.85 53.01
C GLN A 784 12.76 -6.74 54.23
N ALA A 785 13.26 -6.38 55.41
CA ALA A 785 12.92 -7.04 56.67
C ALA A 785 11.39 -6.99 56.98
N ASN A 786 10.67 -5.97 56.48
CA ASN A 786 9.22 -5.84 56.61
C ASN A 786 8.48 -6.35 55.36
N ARG A 787 8.43 -7.69 55.22
CA ARG A 787 7.55 -8.49 54.35
C ARG A 787 6.77 -7.75 53.22
N LEU A 788 7.46 -7.32 52.17
CA LEU A 788 6.85 -7.09 50.85
C LEU A 788 7.76 -7.63 49.74
N LYS A 789 7.68 -8.94 49.48
CA LYS A 789 8.17 -9.53 48.22
C LYS A 789 7.18 -9.21 47.10
N ASN A 790 7.25 -7.99 46.57
CA ASN A 790 6.70 -7.61 45.28
C ASN A 790 7.44 -6.37 44.79
N ALA A 791 8.25 -6.51 43.74
CA ALA A 791 8.96 -5.41 43.12
C ALA A 791 7.99 -4.50 42.35
N MET A 792 8.38 -3.23 42.22
CA MET A 792 7.89 -2.25 41.22
C MET A 792 6.38 -2.28 40.92
N LYS A 793 5.59 -1.59 41.75
CA LYS A 793 4.26 -1.09 41.36
C LYS A 793 4.12 0.38 41.72
N VAL A 794 3.66 1.18 40.77
CA VAL A 794 3.15 2.54 41.03
C VAL A 794 1.88 2.40 41.87
N VAL A 795 1.87 2.98 43.08
CA VAL A 795 0.69 2.97 43.95
C VAL A 795 0.12 4.39 44.06
N TRP A 796 -1.12 4.54 43.62
CA TRP A 796 -1.92 5.74 43.82
C TRP A 796 -2.75 5.57 45.10
N ARG A 797 -2.60 6.48 46.07
CA ARG A 797 -3.43 6.53 47.28
C ARG A 797 -4.42 7.68 47.17
N TRP A 798 -5.69 7.42 47.41
CA TRP A 798 -6.67 8.49 47.58
C TRP A 798 -6.37 9.30 48.84
N ASN A 799 -6.15 10.61 48.71
CA ASN A 799 -6.12 11.58 49.81
C ASN A 799 -7.51 12.21 49.91
N GLU A 800 -8.22 11.92 51.01
CA GLU A 800 -9.57 12.45 51.26
C GLU A 800 -9.61 13.96 51.50
N SER A 801 -8.52 14.54 52.02
CA SER A 801 -8.41 15.97 52.36
C SER A 801 -8.50 16.83 51.11
N ASP A 802 -7.72 16.46 50.08
CA ASP A 802 -7.60 17.21 48.82
C ASP A 802 -8.52 16.66 47.72
N LYS A 803 -9.08 15.45 47.91
CA LYS A 803 -9.87 14.68 46.92
C LYS A 803 -9.09 14.36 45.65
N LEU A 804 -7.81 14.02 45.83
CA LEU A 804 -6.87 13.69 44.76
C LEU A 804 -6.28 12.30 45.00
N PHE A 805 -5.82 11.64 43.93
CA PHE A 805 -4.91 10.51 44.08
C PHE A 805 -3.47 11.02 44.26
N GLU A 806 -2.92 10.85 45.44
CA GLU A 806 -1.50 11.06 45.72
C GLU A 806 -0.66 9.89 45.24
N TYR A 807 0.49 10.21 44.65
CA TYR A 807 1.49 9.24 44.23
C TYR A 807 2.32 8.75 45.42
N ILE A 808 2.40 7.44 45.62
CA ILE A 808 3.18 6.83 46.70
C ILE A 808 4.22 5.85 46.13
N TYR A 809 5.48 6.29 46.19
CA TYR A 809 6.74 5.54 46.03
C TYR A 809 6.87 4.59 44.83
N ALA A 810 7.55 5.08 43.79
CA ALA A 810 8.60 4.32 43.12
C ALA A 810 9.79 5.25 42.84
N VAL A 811 10.98 4.93 43.37
CA VAL A 811 12.21 5.57 42.90
C VAL A 811 12.65 4.81 41.65
N VAL A 812 12.69 5.51 40.52
CA VAL A 812 13.05 4.98 39.20
C VAL A 812 14.22 5.78 38.62
N GLY A 813 14.91 5.25 37.60
CA GLY A 813 15.95 5.98 36.88
C GLY A 813 17.22 6.34 37.67
N LEU A 814 17.49 5.70 38.80
CA LEU A 814 18.76 5.89 39.54
C LEU A 814 19.99 5.37 38.78
N SER A 815 19.81 4.36 37.93
CA SER A 815 20.79 3.86 36.96
C SER A 815 21.29 4.93 35.99
N ASP A 816 20.46 5.93 35.74
CA ASP A 816 20.63 6.99 34.75
C ASP A 816 21.24 8.26 35.37
N MET A 817 21.85 8.12 36.56
CA MET A 817 22.53 9.19 37.30
C MET A 817 24.04 9.01 37.22
N VAL A 818 24.70 9.95 36.56
CA VAL A 818 26.15 9.98 36.38
C VAL A 818 26.74 11.08 37.25
N GLU A 819 27.45 10.71 38.30
CA GLU A 819 28.16 11.65 39.14
C GLU A 819 29.46 12.10 38.46
N ARG A 820 29.79 13.40 38.47
CA ARG A 820 30.95 13.95 37.74
C ARG A 820 31.87 14.75 38.65
N ARG A 821 33.15 14.37 38.69
CA ARG A 821 34.20 15.01 39.52
C ARG A 821 35.41 15.41 38.69
N SER A 822 36.08 16.52 39.05
CA SER A 822 37.35 16.92 38.42
C SER A 822 38.49 15.98 38.81
N ILE A 823 39.28 15.52 37.82
CA ILE A 823 40.48 14.70 38.05
C ILE A 823 41.72 15.59 38.25
N ASN A 824 41.77 16.75 37.59
CA ASN A 824 43.01 17.52 37.43
C ASN A 824 43.13 18.70 38.40
N VAL A 825 44.24 18.73 39.13
CA VAL A 825 44.66 19.88 39.95
C VAL A 825 44.82 21.11 39.06
N GLY A 826 43.96 22.11 39.25
CA GLY A 826 43.93 23.35 38.46
C GLY A 826 42.67 23.57 37.62
N VAL A 827 41.77 22.58 37.49
CA VAL A 827 40.45 22.77 36.85
C VAL A 827 39.34 22.69 37.90
N THR A 828 38.72 23.83 38.21
CA THR A 828 37.62 23.95 39.17
C THR A 828 36.26 23.59 38.56
N HIS A 829 36.07 22.32 38.20
CA HIS A 829 34.72 21.78 38.00
C HIS A 829 34.10 21.48 39.37
N ILE A 830 32.97 22.11 39.67
CA ILE A 830 32.20 21.84 40.89
C ILE A 830 31.55 20.45 40.73
N PRO A 831 31.63 19.54 41.72
CA PRO A 831 30.97 18.24 41.63
C PRO A 831 29.45 18.38 41.41
N ASP A 832 28.92 17.62 40.45
CA ASP A 832 27.51 17.62 40.08
C ASP A 832 27.04 16.20 39.69
N ILE A 833 25.72 16.04 39.55
CA ILE A 833 25.08 14.79 39.13
C ILE A 833 24.33 15.08 37.83
N TYR A 834 24.68 14.37 36.76
CA TYR A 834 23.98 14.47 35.48
C TYR A 834 22.97 13.33 35.35
N CYS A 835 21.69 13.67 35.18
CA CYS A 835 20.66 12.70 34.84
C CYS A 835 20.61 12.53 33.31
N THR A 836 20.91 11.34 32.78
CA THR A 836 20.84 11.07 31.33
C THR A 836 19.39 11.07 30.83
N LEU A 837 18.43 10.52 31.60
CA LEU A 837 16.99 10.54 31.28
C LEU A 837 16.39 11.95 31.17
N CYS A 838 16.90 12.90 31.95
CA CYS A 838 16.38 14.27 31.96
C CYS A 838 17.30 15.27 31.24
N ALA A 839 18.51 14.86 30.88
CA ALA A 839 19.59 15.74 30.42
C ALA A 839 19.78 16.99 31.30
N GLU A 840 19.59 16.81 32.62
CA GLU A 840 19.67 17.86 33.63
C GLU A 840 20.91 17.67 34.50
N VAL A 841 21.55 18.79 34.84
CA VAL A 841 22.70 18.84 35.76
C VAL A 841 22.18 19.31 37.11
N LEU A 842 22.25 18.43 38.11
CA LEU A 842 21.82 18.65 39.48
C LEU A 842 23.04 18.99 40.35
N PRO A 843 22.92 19.87 41.36
CA PRO A 843 23.94 20.01 42.39
C PRO A 843 24.25 18.66 43.04
N HIS A 844 25.50 18.41 43.42
CA HIS A 844 25.87 17.23 44.22
C HIS A 844 25.30 17.34 45.65
N SER A 845 24.01 17.02 45.79
CA SER A 845 23.23 17.03 47.03
C SER A 845 22.14 15.96 46.96
N GLN A 846 21.99 15.18 48.04
CA GLN A 846 20.95 14.15 48.14
C GLN A 846 19.54 14.74 48.04
N GLU A 847 19.33 15.95 48.56
CA GLU A 847 18.02 16.63 48.53
C GLU A 847 17.58 16.95 47.09
N TRP A 848 18.52 17.42 46.26
CA TRP A 848 18.26 17.70 44.84
C TRP A 848 18.06 16.42 44.03
N LEU A 849 18.83 15.37 44.31
CA LEU A 849 18.66 14.06 43.70
C LEU A 849 17.29 13.46 44.03
N ASP A 850 16.92 13.40 45.32
CA ASP A 850 15.63 12.91 45.80
C ASP A 850 14.44 13.70 45.24
N SER A 851 14.58 15.03 45.14
CA SER A 851 13.55 15.88 44.52
C SER A 851 13.41 15.60 43.02
N HIS A 852 14.52 15.39 42.30
CA HIS A 852 14.51 15.16 40.86
C HIS A 852 13.92 13.80 40.49
N ILE A 853 14.37 12.71 41.11
CA ILE A 853 13.91 11.34 40.79
C ILE A 853 12.43 11.08 41.14
N ARG A 854 11.86 11.91 42.03
CA ARG A 854 10.43 11.89 42.38
C ARG A 854 9.58 12.85 41.53
N SER A 855 10.19 13.63 40.65
CA SER A 855 9.47 14.57 39.80
C SER A 855 8.67 13.84 38.72
N LEU A 856 7.48 14.36 38.38
CA LEU A 856 6.65 13.80 37.31
C LEU A 856 7.39 13.79 35.96
N SER A 857 8.22 14.80 35.69
CA SER A 857 9.06 14.88 34.49
C SER A 857 10.05 13.71 34.42
N HIS A 858 10.72 13.38 35.53
CA HIS A 858 11.63 12.25 35.60
C HIS A 858 10.89 10.92 35.40
N ILE A 859 9.76 10.71 36.09
CA ILE A 859 8.97 9.48 35.99
C ILE A 859 8.45 9.28 34.55
N VAL A 860 7.95 10.33 33.88
CA VAL A 860 7.49 10.24 32.49
C VAL A 860 8.66 9.94 31.54
N ASN A 861 9.81 10.61 31.70
CA ASN A 861 10.99 10.30 30.88
C ASN A 861 11.49 8.86 31.10
N TYR A 862 11.45 8.34 32.33
CA TYR A 862 11.78 6.95 32.64
C TYR A 862 10.83 5.96 31.97
N VAL A 863 9.52 6.12 32.16
CA VAL A 863 8.50 5.20 31.59
C VAL A 863 8.58 5.20 30.06
N VAL A 864 8.75 6.36 29.42
CA VAL A 864 8.87 6.43 27.97
C VAL A 864 10.22 5.88 27.49
N ALA A 865 11.31 6.06 28.25
CA ALA A 865 12.60 5.46 27.90
C ALA A 865 12.57 3.91 27.97
N GLU A 866 11.95 3.33 29.00
CA GLU A 866 11.77 1.88 29.11
C GLU A 866 10.96 1.31 27.93
N ILE A 867 9.90 2.00 27.50
CA ILE A 867 9.07 1.59 26.36
C ILE A 867 9.81 1.79 25.02
N SER A 868 10.56 2.88 24.87
CA SER A 868 11.22 3.25 23.61
C SER A 868 12.58 2.55 23.38
N TYR A 869 13.22 2.05 24.44
CA TYR A 869 14.55 1.42 24.40
C TYR A 869 14.58 0.01 25.00
N GLY A 870 13.42 -0.68 25.05
CA GLY A 870 13.24 -2.03 25.61
C GLY A 870 14.08 -3.12 24.94
N GLY A 871 15.39 -3.12 25.21
CA GLY A 871 16.37 -4.02 24.60
C GLY A 871 17.80 -3.47 24.53
N TYR A 872 18.01 -2.14 24.56
CA TYR A 872 19.30 -1.52 24.18
C TYR A 872 19.93 -0.56 25.22
N ARG A 873 19.47 -0.56 26.49
CA ARG A 873 20.03 0.27 27.57
C ARG A 873 20.95 -0.49 28.54
N THR A 874 21.90 -1.25 28.00
CA THR A 874 23.13 -1.61 28.72
C THR A 874 24.16 -0.49 28.57
N ILE A 875 24.10 0.53 29.45
CA ILE A 875 25.26 1.40 29.66
C ILE A 875 26.41 0.50 30.15
N GLY A 876 27.56 0.57 29.46
CA GLY A 876 28.68 -0.37 29.63
C GLY A 876 29.08 -0.58 31.09
N GLY A 877 28.94 -1.82 31.56
CA GLY A 877 29.12 -2.22 32.97
C GLY A 877 29.98 -3.46 33.16
N THR A 878 31.02 -3.65 32.35
CA THR A 878 31.98 -4.77 32.47
C THR A 878 33.28 -4.36 33.15
N ALA A 879 33.25 -4.16 34.48
CA ALA A 879 34.44 -4.28 35.35
C ALA A 879 34.12 -4.23 36.87
N ALA A 880 33.52 -5.29 37.43
CA ALA A 880 33.72 -5.73 38.81
C ALA A 880 33.20 -7.17 39.00
#